data_AF-A0A1S3QTD0-F1
#
_entry.id   AF-A0A1S3QTD0-F1
#
_cell.length_a   1.000
_cell.length_b   1.000
_cell.length_c   1.000
_cell.angle_alpha   90.00
_cell.angle_beta   90.00
_cell.angle_gamma   90.00
#
_symmetry.space_group_name_H-M   'P 1'
#
loop_
_entity.id
_entity.type
_entity.pdbx_description
1 polymer ?
#
loop_
_entity_poly.entity_id
_entity_poly.type
_entity_poly.pdbx_seq_one_letter_code
_entity_poly.pdbx_strand_id
1 'polypeptide(L)'
;VSVKSETSDLVSLSLLLLVLFPVADKIAYLLGLNSAEMLKALCYPRVKVGNEYVTKGQTVPQVNNSVSALAKSIYERMFLWMVIRINEMLDTKNPRQFYIGVLDIAGFEIFDYNSMEQLCINFTNEKLQQFFNHTMFVLEQEEYKKEGIVWAFIDFGMDLAACIELIEKPLGIFSILEEECMFPKSSDTTFKDKLYAQHLGKTKAFEKPKPAKGKAEAHFSLVHYAGTVDYNITGWLEKNKDPLNDSVCQLYQKSGVKILAALYPAPPPEDKAKKGGKKKGGSMQTVSSQFRENLHKLMTNLRSTHPHFVRCLIPNESKTPGLMENFLVIHQLRCNGVLEGIRICRKGFPSRIIYADFKQRYKVLNASVIPEGQFMDNKKASEKLLGSIDVNHEDYKFGHTKVFFKAGLLGVLEEMRDEKLASLVGMVQALSRGFLMRREFSKMMERRESIYAIQYNIRSFMNVKTWPWMKLYFKIKPLLQSAETEKELANMKENYEKMTTDLAKALATKKQMEEKLVALTQEKNDLALQVASEGESLNDAEERCEGLIKSKIQQEAKLKETTERLEDEEEINAELTAKKRKLEDECSELKKDIDDLELTLAKVEKEKHATENKVKNLTEEMASMDESVAKLTKEKKALQEAHQQTLDDLQAEEDKVNTLTKAKTKLEQQVDDLEGSLEQEKKLRMDLERSKRKLEGDLKLAQESIMDLENDKQQADEKIKKKEFETTQLLSKVEDEQSLGAQLQKKIKELQV
;
A
#
# COMPACT_ATOMS: atom_id res chain seq x y z
N VAL A 1 21.90 48.65 24.43
CA VAL A 1 21.13 47.51 25.00
C VAL A 1 21.23 46.34 24.03
N SER A 2 22.35 45.60 24.02
CA SER A 2 22.49 44.35 23.24
C SER A 2 23.81 43.61 23.55
N VAL A 3 24.12 43.40 24.84
CA VAL A 3 25.30 42.60 25.26
C VAL A 3 24.95 41.62 26.40
N LYS A 4 23.67 41.53 26.81
CA LYS A 4 23.23 40.70 27.94
C LYS A 4 22.56 39.37 27.58
N SER A 5 22.31 39.07 26.30
CA SER A 5 21.67 37.79 25.92
C SER A 5 22.67 36.67 25.59
N GLU A 6 23.78 36.95 24.91
CA GLU A 6 24.75 35.91 24.54
C GLU A 6 25.54 35.35 25.74
N THR A 7 25.76 36.15 26.79
CA THR A 7 26.43 35.70 28.01
C THR A 7 25.52 34.84 28.90
N SER A 8 24.20 35.00 28.83
CA SER A 8 23.26 34.15 29.59
C SER A 8 23.15 32.75 29.00
N ASP A 9 23.17 32.62 27.67
CA ASP A 9 23.12 31.31 26.99
C ASP A 9 24.46 30.55 27.10
N LEU A 10 25.60 31.24 27.07
CA LEU A 10 26.91 30.66 27.34
C LEU A 10 27.09 30.23 28.81
N VAL A 11 26.56 31.00 29.77
CA VAL A 11 26.57 30.62 31.19
C VAL A 11 25.61 29.45 31.46
N SER A 12 24.47 29.38 30.76
CA SER A 12 23.56 28.23 30.84
C SER A 12 24.17 26.96 30.21
N LEU A 13 24.90 27.07 29.09
CA LEU A 13 25.66 25.95 28.51
C LEU A 13 26.81 25.51 29.43
N SER A 14 27.51 26.46 30.05
CA SER A 14 28.63 26.21 30.96
C SER A 14 28.17 25.58 32.28
N LEU A 15 27.00 25.97 32.81
CA LEU A 15 26.36 25.31 33.95
C LEU A 15 25.83 23.92 33.58
N LEU A 16 25.27 23.73 32.37
CA LEU A 16 24.88 22.40 31.88
C LEU A 16 26.10 21.48 31.75
N LEU A 17 27.21 22.00 31.23
CA LEU A 17 28.49 21.29 31.13
C LEU A 17 29.05 20.92 32.52
N LEU A 18 28.94 21.80 33.52
CA LEU A 18 29.35 21.52 34.92
C LEU A 18 28.51 20.45 35.63
N VAL A 19 27.24 20.26 35.23
CA VAL A 19 26.34 19.25 35.83
C VAL A 19 26.33 17.93 35.05
N LEU A 20 26.55 17.96 33.72
CA LEU A 20 26.57 16.76 32.87
C LEU A 20 27.93 16.05 32.80
N PHE A 21 29.06 16.78 32.89
CA PHE A 21 30.40 16.14 32.92
C PHE A 21 30.57 15.14 34.07
N PRO A 22 30.16 15.44 35.32
CA PRO A 22 30.28 14.50 36.43
C PRO A 22 29.52 13.19 36.22
N VAL A 23 28.41 13.22 35.47
CA VAL A 23 27.60 12.02 35.18
C VAL A 23 28.26 11.19 34.09
N ALA A 24 28.69 11.83 33.00
CA ALA A 24 29.41 11.16 31.92
C ALA A 24 30.74 10.56 32.39
N ASP A 25 31.48 11.27 33.25
CA ASP A 25 32.73 10.78 33.84
C ASP A 25 32.51 9.57 34.75
N LYS A 26 31.46 9.57 35.57
CA LYS A 26 31.09 8.40 36.39
C LYS A 26 30.75 7.19 35.52
N ILE A 27 29.95 7.37 34.48
CA ILE A 27 29.59 6.28 33.56
C ILE A 27 30.84 5.78 32.83
N ALA A 28 31.66 6.68 32.28
CA ALA A 28 32.88 6.32 31.57
C ALA A 28 33.88 5.61 32.47
N TYR A 29 34.01 6.02 33.74
CA TYR A 29 34.84 5.33 34.73
C TYR A 29 34.37 3.89 34.97
N LEU A 30 33.06 3.67 35.18
CA LEU A 30 32.48 2.34 35.39
C LEU A 30 32.60 1.45 34.16
N LEU A 31 32.47 2.03 32.96
CA LEU A 31 32.60 1.32 31.69
C LEU A 31 34.07 1.21 31.22
N GLY A 32 35.04 1.79 31.93
CA GLY A 32 36.45 1.80 31.54
C GLY A 32 36.71 2.46 30.18
N LEU A 33 36.05 3.59 29.90
CA LEU A 33 36.11 4.36 28.66
C LEU A 33 36.64 5.77 28.91
N ASN A 34 37.06 6.45 27.84
CA ASN A 34 37.33 7.89 27.88
C ASN A 34 36.02 8.68 27.76
N SER A 35 35.73 9.56 28.72
CA SER A 35 34.48 10.33 28.77
C SER A 35 34.32 11.30 27.61
N ALA A 36 35.40 11.95 27.18
CA ALA A 36 35.38 12.88 26.05
C ALA A 36 35.11 12.15 24.72
N GLU A 37 35.72 10.97 24.52
CA GLU A 37 35.45 10.14 23.34
C GLU A 37 34.02 9.60 23.33
N MET A 38 33.50 9.18 24.49
CA MET A 38 32.12 8.72 24.64
C MET A 38 31.12 9.84 24.29
N LEU A 39 31.29 11.04 24.84
CA LEU A 39 30.42 12.19 24.54
C LEU A 39 30.50 12.60 23.07
N LYS A 40 31.71 12.59 22.49
CA LYS A 40 31.90 12.84 21.06
C LYS A 40 31.21 11.79 20.19
N ALA A 41 31.32 10.52 20.52
CA ALA A 41 30.68 9.44 19.77
C ALA A 41 29.14 9.48 19.87
N LEU A 42 28.59 9.95 21.01
CA LEU A 42 27.15 10.14 21.19
C LEU A 42 26.61 11.33 20.38
N CYS A 43 27.29 12.48 20.41
CA CYS A 43 26.81 13.70 19.75
C CYS A 43 27.18 13.76 18.27
N TYR A 44 28.35 13.21 17.92
CA TYR A 44 28.96 13.24 16.59
C TYR A 44 29.46 11.85 16.18
N PRO A 45 28.56 10.84 16.06
CA PRO A 45 28.93 9.52 15.59
C PRO A 45 29.53 9.57 14.18
N ARG A 46 30.52 8.70 13.95
CA ARG A 46 31.05 8.40 12.62
C ARG A 46 30.18 7.32 12.00
N VAL A 47 29.37 7.73 11.03
CA VAL A 47 28.44 6.83 10.32
C VAL A 47 29.05 6.46 8.98
N LYS A 48 29.00 5.18 8.63
CA LYS A 48 29.43 4.70 7.32
C LYS A 48 28.33 5.01 6.30
N VAL A 49 28.60 5.87 5.33
CA VAL A 49 27.69 6.19 4.23
C VAL A 49 28.32 5.62 2.96
N GLY A 50 27.78 4.50 2.48
CA GLY A 50 28.41 3.73 1.40
C GLY A 50 29.74 3.14 1.86
N ASN A 51 30.84 3.58 1.25
CA ASN A 51 32.21 3.14 1.59
C ASN A 51 32.99 4.15 2.44
N GLU A 52 32.45 5.36 2.68
CA GLU A 52 33.14 6.43 3.41
C GLU A 52 32.55 6.63 4.80
N TYR A 53 33.37 7.13 5.74
CA TYR A 53 32.92 7.46 7.09
C TYR A 53 32.72 8.96 7.22
N VAL A 54 31.48 9.36 7.47
CA VAL A 54 31.09 10.77 7.65
C VAL A 54 30.74 11.01 9.11
N THR A 55 31.16 12.15 9.65
CA THR A 55 30.77 12.57 11.01
C THR A 55 29.43 13.30 10.93
N LYS A 56 28.41 12.80 11.63
CA LYS A 56 27.06 13.37 11.60
C LYS A 56 26.67 13.90 12.98
N GLY A 57 26.29 15.18 13.06
CA GLY A 57 25.71 15.75 14.27
C GLY A 57 24.32 15.18 14.58
N GLN A 58 24.06 14.89 15.85
CA GLN A 58 22.78 14.35 16.34
C GLN A 58 21.96 15.45 17.02
N THR A 59 20.64 15.38 16.91
CA THR A 59 19.71 16.25 17.66
C THR A 59 19.54 15.75 19.10
N VAL A 60 19.10 16.62 20.01
CA VAL A 60 18.90 16.27 21.43
C VAL A 60 18.03 15.02 21.62
N PRO A 61 16.86 14.85 20.95
CA PRO A 61 16.06 13.64 21.06
C PRO A 61 16.81 12.38 20.60
N GLN A 62 17.60 12.47 19.53
CA GLN A 62 18.35 11.34 18.99
C GLN A 62 19.48 10.90 19.94
N VAL A 63 20.13 11.85 20.61
CA VAL A 63 21.15 11.55 21.64
C VAL A 63 20.49 10.85 22.84
N ASN A 64 19.36 11.36 23.34
CA ASN A 64 18.63 10.74 24.46
C ASN A 64 18.15 9.32 24.13
N ASN A 65 17.64 9.10 22.92
CA ASN A 65 17.26 7.77 22.44
C ASN A 65 18.47 6.85 22.34
N SER A 66 19.60 7.33 21.81
CA SER A 66 20.85 6.56 21.71
C SER A 66 21.38 6.14 23.08
N VAL A 67 21.37 7.05 24.07
CA VAL A 67 21.79 6.74 25.45
C VAL A 67 20.90 5.66 26.05
N SER A 68 19.58 5.76 25.88
CA SER A 68 18.62 4.77 26.38
C SER A 68 18.80 3.41 25.70
N ALA A 69 19.01 3.38 24.39
CA ALA A 69 19.26 2.17 23.62
C ALA A 69 20.57 1.49 24.05
N LEU A 70 21.63 2.26 24.28
CA LEU A 70 22.91 1.73 24.77
C LEU A 70 22.78 1.13 26.18
N ALA A 71 22.04 1.79 27.08
CA ALA A 71 21.79 1.25 28.41
C ALA A 71 21.01 -0.07 28.36
N LYS A 72 19.95 -0.13 27.53
CA LYS A 72 19.18 -1.36 27.26
C LYS A 72 20.09 -2.47 26.71
N SER A 73 20.96 -2.14 25.75
CA SER A 73 21.88 -3.09 25.13
C SER A 73 22.89 -3.69 26.11
N ILE A 74 23.47 -2.86 26.99
CA ILE A 74 24.39 -3.34 28.03
C ILE A 74 23.65 -4.30 28.98
N TYR A 75 22.44 -3.92 29.44
CA TYR A 75 21.65 -4.75 30.33
C TYR A 75 21.29 -6.10 29.70
N GLU A 76 20.78 -6.09 28.48
CA GLU A 76 20.39 -7.30 27.76
C GLU A 76 21.58 -8.25 27.53
N ARG A 77 22.70 -7.72 27.04
CA ARG A 77 23.91 -8.53 26.80
C ARG A 77 24.48 -9.07 28.10
N MET A 78 24.47 -8.27 29.17
CA MET A 78 24.91 -8.72 30.50
C MET A 78 24.00 -9.84 31.03
N PHE A 79 22.68 -9.68 30.91
CA PHE A 79 21.71 -10.69 31.33
C PHE A 79 21.90 -12.00 30.55
N LEU A 80 22.03 -11.94 29.23
CA LEU A 80 22.31 -13.12 28.39
C LEU A 80 23.63 -13.78 28.76
N TRP A 81 24.68 -12.99 29.03
CA TRP A 81 25.97 -13.52 29.50
C TRP A 81 25.83 -14.23 30.84
N MET A 82 25.06 -13.67 31.78
CA MET A 82 24.77 -14.33 33.06
C MET A 82 24.03 -15.66 32.85
N VAL A 83 23.02 -15.69 31.99
CA VAL A 83 22.29 -16.93 31.65
C VAL A 83 23.24 -17.99 31.09
N ILE A 84 24.13 -17.62 30.16
CA ILE A 84 25.13 -18.53 29.60
C ILE A 84 26.05 -19.07 30.71
N ARG A 85 26.57 -18.20 31.57
CA ARG A 85 27.46 -18.61 32.68
C ARG A 85 26.77 -19.52 33.69
N ILE A 86 25.53 -19.23 34.03
CA ILE A 86 24.74 -20.07 34.94
C ILE A 86 24.51 -21.44 34.29
N ASN A 87 24.16 -21.49 33.00
CA ASN A 87 23.96 -22.73 32.27
C ASN A 87 25.24 -23.56 32.19
N GLU A 88 26.40 -22.95 31.92
CA GLU A 88 27.70 -23.64 31.92
C GLU A 88 28.03 -24.27 33.28
N MET A 89 27.68 -23.61 34.38
CA MET A 89 27.96 -24.08 35.74
C MET A 89 26.95 -25.14 36.22
N LEU A 90 25.71 -25.08 35.75
CA LEU A 90 24.64 -26.04 36.07
C LEU A 90 24.58 -27.22 35.10
N ASP A 91 25.32 -27.17 33.98
CA ASP A 91 25.38 -28.26 33.03
C ASP A 91 26.05 -29.49 33.65
N THR A 92 25.45 -30.67 33.42
CA THR A 92 25.97 -31.93 33.95
C THR A 92 26.63 -32.71 32.84
N LYS A 93 27.89 -33.08 33.04
CA LYS A 93 28.69 -33.83 32.04
C LYS A 93 28.16 -35.23 31.71
N ASN A 94 27.23 -35.76 32.49
CA ASN A 94 26.61 -37.06 32.21
C ASN A 94 25.51 -36.91 31.14
N PRO A 95 25.49 -37.77 30.11
CA PRO A 95 24.46 -37.72 29.07
C PRO A 95 23.08 -37.97 29.71
N ARG A 96 22.16 -37.02 29.54
CA ARG A 96 20.78 -37.13 30.03
C ARG A 96 19.90 -37.76 28.94
N GLN A 97 19.21 -38.85 29.27
CA GLN A 97 18.20 -39.46 28.40
C GLN A 97 16.82 -38.79 28.52
N PHE A 98 16.53 -38.15 29.65
CA PHE A 98 15.23 -37.53 29.95
C PHE A 98 15.43 -36.16 30.60
N TYR A 99 14.49 -35.24 30.35
CA TYR A 99 14.44 -33.93 30.98
C TYR A 99 12.99 -33.51 31.24
N ILE A 100 12.80 -32.59 32.18
CA ILE A 100 11.54 -31.88 32.39
C ILE A 100 11.81 -30.42 32.03
N GLY A 101 11.03 -29.89 31.08
CA GLY A 101 11.03 -28.47 30.75
C GLY A 101 9.92 -27.76 31.53
N VAL A 102 10.28 -26.69 32.24
CA VAL A 102 9.30 -25.78 32.87
C VAL A 102 9.28 -24.51 32.04
N LEU A 103 8.12 -24.16 31.50
CA LEU A 103 7.94 -22.95 30.72
C LEU A 103 7.35 -21.86 31.62
N ASP A 104 8.19 -20.88 31.95
CA ASP A 104 7.80 -19.69 32.71
C ASP A 104 7.93 -18.47 31.80
N ILE A 105 6.79 -17.96 31.33
CA ILE A 105 6.71 -16.78 30.48
C ILE A 105 5.69 -15.80 31.03
N ALA A 106 5.79 -14.54 30.62
CA ALA A 106 4.77 -13.54 30.93
C ALA A 106 3.40 -14.00 30.43
N GLY A 107 2.37 -13.77 31.25
CA GLY A 107 0.98 -14.03 30.89
C GLY A 107 0.46 -13.06 29.82
N PHE A 108 -0.79 -13.22 29.44
CA PHE A 108 -1.45 -12.29 28.52
C PHE A 108 -1.61 -10.90 29.17
N GLU A 109 -1.11 -9.86 28.52
CA GLU A 109 -1.11 -8.48 29.03
C GLU A 109 -2.08 -7.61 28.24
N ILE A 110 -2.96 -6.90 28.94
CA ILE A 110 -3.84 -5.87 28.38
C ILE A 110 -3.67 -4.61 29.21
N PHE A 111 -2.95 -3.64 28.67
CA PHE A 111 -2.77 -2.33 29.30
C PHE A 111 -3.52 -1.24 28.53
N ASP A 112 -3.55 -0.02 29.08
CA ASP A 112 -4.07 1.15 28.37
C ASP A 112 -3.16 1.60 27.21
N TYR A 113 -1.88 1.21 27.24
CA TYR A 113 -0.91 1.46 26.18
C TYR A 113 -0.17 0.16 25.85
N ASN A 114 -0.49 -0.47 24.72
CA ASN A 114 0.13 -1.73 24.29
C ASN A 114 1.07 -1.48 23.11
N SER A 115 2.34 -1.85 23.27
CA SER A 115 3.38 -1.66 22.26
C SER A 115 3.79 -3.00 21.62
N MET A 116 4.80 -3.00 20.76
CA MET A 116 5.37 -4.18 20.09
C MET A 116 5.73 -5.29 21.09
N GLU A 117 6.23 -4.94 22.28
CA GLU A 117 6.59 -5.87 23.35
C GLU A 117 5.36 -6.68 23.81
N GLN A 118 4.24 -6.00 24.08
CA GLN A 118 2.96 -6.65 24.41
C GLN A 118 2.46 -7.51 23.25
N LEU A 119 2.65 -7.09 22.00
CA LEU A 119 2.27 -7.93 20.84
C LEU A 119 3.05 -9.25 20.83
N CYS A 120 4.37 -9.21 21.05
CA CYS A 120 5.19 -10.42 21.14
C CYS A 120 4.79 -11.34 22.30
N ILE A 121 4.52 -10.76 23.48
CA ILE A 121 4.06 -11.50 24.66
C ILE A 121 2.70 -12.15 24.39
N ASN A 122 1.73 -11.39 23.90
CA ASN A 122 0.38 -11.87 23.62
C ASN A 122 0.37 -12.90 22.49
N PHE A 123 1.18 -12.72 21.45
CA PHE A 123 1.35 -13.71 20.37
C PHE A 123 1.89 -15.05 20.88
N THR A 124 2.84 -15.02 21.83
CA THR A 124 3.35 -16.24 22.46
C THR A 124 2.25 -16.94 23.25
N ASN A 125 1.47 -16.18 24.02
CA ASN A 125 0.33 -16.70 24.77
C ASN A 125 -0.75 -17.28 23.83
N GLU A 126 -1.03 -16.63 22.69
CA GLU A 126 -1.93 -17.14 21.65
C GLU A 126 -1.46 -18.51 21.12
N LYS A 127 -0.16 -18.65 20.80
CA LYS A 127 0.43 -19.91 20.36
C LYS A 127 0.39 -21.00 21.43
N LEU A 128 0.67 -20.68 22.68
CA LEU A 128 0.59 -21.64 23.79
C LEU A 128 -0.85 -22.06 24.05
N GLN A 129 -1.81 -21.15 23.94
CA GLN A 129 -3.23 -21.48 24.03
C GLN A 129 -3.65 -22.41 22.89
N GLN A 130 -3.20 -22.14 21.65
CA GLN A 130 -3.46 -23.05 20.53
C GLN A 130 -2.80 -24.42 20.72
N PHE A 131 -1.58 -24.47 21.28
CA PHE A 131 -0.93 -25.72 21.65
C PHE A 131 -1.73 -26.50 22.69
N PHE A 132 -2.25 -25.82 23.72
CA PHE A 132 -3.17 -26.43 24.68
C PHE A 132 -4.43 -26.96 23.98
N ASN A 133 -5.09 -26.16 23.14
CA ASN A 133 -6.30 -26.58 22.42
C ASN A 133 -6.03 -27.81 21.55
N HIS A 134 -4.93 -27.80 20.80
CA HIS A 134 -4.52 -28.90 19.94
C HIS A 134 -4.21 -30.17 20.75
N THR A 135 -3.45 -30.05 21.84
CA THR A 135 -3.09 -31.21 22.67
C THR A 135 -4.29 -31.78 23.43
N MET A 136 -5.08 -30.93 24.09
CA MET A 136 -6.19 -31.37 24.92
C MET A 136 -7.39 -31.85 24.12
N PHE A 137 -7.68 -31.24 22.96
CA PHE A 137 -8.91 -31.53 22.21
C PHE A 137 -8.67 -32.34 20.95
N VAL A 138 -7.64 -32.03 20.17
CA VAL A 138 -7.43 -32.67 18.86
C VAL A 138 -6.66 -33.96 19.03
N LEU A 139 -5.46 -33.91 19.60
CA LEU A 139 -4.58 -35.08 19.75
C LEU A 139 -5.21 -36.18 20.62
N GLU A 140 -5.99 -35.80 21.63
CA GLU A 140 -6.67 -36.78 22.49
C GLU A 140 -7.75 -37.55 21.73
N GLN A 141 -8.54 -36.87 20.89
CA GLN A 141 -9.56 -37.51 20.05
C GLN A 141 -8.94 -38.31 18.89
N GLU A 142 -7.83 -37.84 18.32
CA GLU A 142 -7.06 -38.58 17.33
C GLU A 142 -6.51 -39.88 17.89
N GLU A 143 -6.04 -39.88 19.14
CA GLU A 143 -5.60 -41.11 19.81
C GLU A 143 -6.78 -42.08 20.00
N TYR A 144 -7.97 -41.60 20.43
CA TYR A 144 -9.15 -42.47 20.56
C TYR A 144 -9.56 -43.10 19.23
N LYS A 145 -9.51 -42.32 18.14
CA LYS A 145 -9.78 -42.82 16.78
C LYS A 145 -8.75 -43.85 16.35
N LYS A 146 -7.46 -43.60 16.62
CA LYS A 146 -6.36 -44.52 16.32
C LYS A 146 -6.47 -45.83 17.10
N GLU A 147 -6.95 -45.77 18.34
CA GLU A 147 -7.15 -46.91 19.22
C GLU A 147 -8.51 -47.60 19.04
N GLY A 148 -9.34 -47.13 18.11
CA GLY A 148 -10.62 -47.76 17.75
C GLY A 148 -11.67 -47.67 18.85
N ILE A 149 -11.57 -46.67 19.73
CA ILE A 149 -12.57 -46.43 20.77
C ILE A 149 -13.80 -45.79 20.13
N VAL A 150 -14.99 -46.30 20.45
CA VAL A 150 -16.25 -45.70 20.02
C VAL A 150 -16.40 -44.34 20.69
N TRP A 151 -16.06 -43.28 19.97
CA TRP A 151 -16.07 -41.91 20.42
C TRP A 151 -16.71 -41.02 19.34
N ALA A 152 -17.72 -40.25 19.73
CA ALA A 152 -18.29 -39.24 18.85
C ALA A 152 -17.36 -38.03 18.84
N PHE A 153 -16.83 -37.67 17.68
CA PHE A 153 -15.97 -36.49 17.54
C PHE A 153 -16.74 -35.23 17.99
N ILE A 154 -16.18 -34.49 18.93
CA ILE A 154 -16.73 -33.23 19.41
C ILE A 154 -15.82 -32.12 18.89
N ASP A 155 -16.36 -31.33 17.96
CA ASP A 155 -15.72 -30.10 17.53
C ASP A 155 -16.05 -28.97 18.51
N PHE A 156 -15.02 -28.35 19.07
CA PHE A 156 -15.16 -27.25 20.03
C PHE A 156 -14.99 -25.87 19.37
N GLY A 157 -14.64 -25.79 18.08
CA GLY A 157 -14.57 -24.54 17.33
C GLY A 157 -13.56 -23.50 17.87
N MET A 158 -12.65 -23.89 18.77
CA MET A 158 -11.66 -23.02 19.40
C MET A 158 -10.35 -22.98 18.60
N ASP A 159 -10.44 -22.65 17.32
CA ASP A 159 -9.27 -22.51 16.47
C ASP A 159 -8.73 -21.08 16.48
N LEU A 160 -7.58 -20.89 17.13
CA LEU A 160 -6.88 -19.60 17.21
C LEU A 160 -5.93 -19.40 16.01
N ALA A 161 -5.88 -20.34 15.06
CA ALA A 161 -5.04 -20.25 13.88
C ALA A 161 -5.25 -18.93 13.12
N ALA A 162 -6.48 -18.44 13.01
CA ALA A 162 -6.76 -17.19 12.30
C ALA A 162 -5.99 -15.97 12.86
N CYS A 163 -5.87 -15.85 14.19
CA CYS A 163 -5.11 -14.76 14.82
C CYS A 163 -3.59 -15.01 14.76
N ILE A 164 -3.15 -16.26 14.92
CA ILE A 164 -1.73 -16.63 14.84
C ILE A 164 -1.19 -16.38 13.43
N GLU A 165 -1.94 -16.81 12.41
CA GLU A 165 -1.59 -16.64 11.01
C GLU A 165 -1.55 -15.17 10.60
N LEU A 166 -2.48 -14.35 11.10
CA LEU A 166 -2.47 -12.90 10.89
C LEU A 166 -1.14 -12.26 11.33
N ILE A 167 -0.53 -12.76 12.41
CA ILE A 167 0.72 -12.21 12.95
C ILE A 167 1.95 -12.82 12.25
N GLU A 168 1.96 -14.14 12.02
CA GLU A 168 3.14 -14.91 11.61
C GLU A 168 3.29 -15.16 10.12
N LYS A 169 2.18 -15.40 9.39
CA LYS A 169 2.27 -15.86 7.99
C LYS A 169 2.87 -14.79 7.09
N PRO A 170 3.35 -15.16 5.88
CA PRO A 170 3.72 -14.20 4.86
C PRO A 170 2.59 -13.19 4.63
N LEU A 171 2.94 -11.90 4.52
CA LEU A 171 1.99 -10.78 4.50
C LEU A 171 1.18 -10.57 5.80
N GLY A 172 1.58 -11.19 6.91
CA GLY A 172 1.09 -10.90 8.25
C GLY A 172 1.81 -9.73 8.91
N ILE A 173 1.46 -9.42 10.16
CA ILE A 173 1.94 -8.22 10.87
C ILE A 173 3.47 -8.16 10.96
N PHE A 174 4.13 -9.26 11.36
CA PHE A 174 5.60 -9.26 11.45
C PHE A 174 6.28 -9.15 10.09
N SER A 175 5.73 -9.80 9.06
CA SER A 175 6.26 -9.72 7.70
C SER A 175 6.18 -8.29 7.15
N ILE A 176 5.05 -7.61 7.34
CA ILE A 176 4.87 -6.22 6.89
C ILE A 176 5.78 -5.28 7.70
N LEU A 177 5.94 -5.52 9.00
CA LEU A 177 6.84 -4.73 9.85
C LEU A 177 8.30 -4.87 9.42
N GLU A 178 8.72 -6.08 9.05
CA GLU A 178 10.06 -6.36 8.56
C GLU A 178 10.33 -5.70 7.21
N GLU A 179 9.38 -5.80 6.28
CA GLU A 179 9.49 -5.12 4.99
C GLU A 179 9.58 -3.60 5.18
N GLU A 180 8.67 -2.98 5.95
CA GLU A 180 8.68 -1.53 6.23
C GLU A 180 9.95 -1.06 6.96
N CYS A 181 10.59 -1.90 7.76
CA CYS A 181 11.87 -1.57 8.39
C CYS A 181 13.00 -1.36 7.36
N MET A 182 12.93 -2.03 6.21
CA MET A 182 13.96 -1.97 5.17
C MET A 182 13.83 -0.73 4.27
N PHE A 183 12.66 -0.09 4.24
CA PHE A 183 12.42 1.10 3.42
C PHE A 183 12.82 2.39 4.17
N PRO A 184 13.73 3.22 3.61
CA PRO A 184 14.20 4.44 4.29
C PRO A 184 13.13 5.52 4.48
N LYS A 185 12.07 5.51 3.67
CA LYS A 185 10.98 6.50 3.71
C LYS A 185 9.74 6.01 4.46
N SER A 186 9.76 4.79 5.00
CA SER A 186 8.64 4.24 5.76
C SER A 186 8.58 4.84 7.16
N SER A 187 7.35 5.01 7.64
CA SER A 187 7.04 5.51 8.99
C SER A 187 6.00 4.60 9.64
N ASP A 188 5.78 4.73 10.94
CA ASP A 188 4.76 3.91 11.61
C ASP A 188 3.36 4.13 10.97
N THR A 189 3.09 5.31 10.40
CA THR A 189 1.86 5.58 9.65
C THR A 189 1.76 4.76 8.36
N THR A 190 2.85 4.65 7.59
CA THR A 190 2.83 3.83 6.35
C THR A 190 2.65 2.35 6.68
N PHE A 191 3.23 1.89 7.80
CA PHE A 191 3.00 0.56 8.34
C PHE A 191 1.51 0.32 8.66
N LYS A 192 0.86 1.25 9.37
CA LYS A 192 -0.59 1.19 9.66
C LYS A 192 -1.42 1.08 8.39
N ASP A 193 -1.15 1.93 7.41
CA ASP A 193 -1.95 2.03 6.20
C ASP A 193 -1.84 0.74 5.37
N LYS A 194 -0.64 0.14 5.31
CA LYS A 194 -0.44 -1.20 4.73
C LYS A 194 -1.18 -2.29 5.48
N LEU A 195 -1.13 -2.30 6.82
CA LEU A 195 -1.90 -3.26 7.62
C LEU A 195 -3.40 -3.15 7.35
N TYR A 196 -3.92 -1.93 7.26
CA TYR A 196 -5.33 -1.69 6.98
C TYR A 196 -5.70 -2.15 5.57
N ALA A 197 -4.92 -1.80 4.55
CA ALA A 197 -5.17 -2.23 3.17
C ALA A 197 -5.14 -3.77 3.04
N GLN A 198 -4.26 -4.43 3.80
CA GLN A 198 -4.11 -5.88 3.73
C GLN A 198 -5.21 -6.63 4.48
N HIS A 199 -5.51 -6.27 5.73
CA HIS A 199 -6.30 -7.10 6.65
C HIS A 199 -7.69 -6.57 7.00
N LEU A 200 -7.92 -5.25 6.92
CA LEU A 200 -9.19 -4.66 7.33
C LEU A 200 -10.33 -5.19 6.47
N GLY A 201 -11.37 -5.72 7.10
CA GLY A 201 -12.55 -6.29 6.43
C GLY A 201 -12.34 -7.68 5.81
N LYS A 202 -11.09 -8.15 5.67
CA LYS A 202 -10.77 -9.50 5.18
C LYS A 202 -10.58 -10.50 6.33
N THR A 203 -9.93 -10.07 7.41
CA THR A 203 -9.64 -10.92 8.57
C THR A 203 -10.49 -10.49 9.77
N LYS A 204 -11.33 -11.40 10.30
CA LYS A 204 -12.21 -11.10 11.44
C LYS A 204 -11.45 -10.69 12.72
N ALA A 205 -10.22 -11.17 12.89
CA ALA A 205 -9.41 -10.86 14.06
C ALA A 205 -8.78 -9.46 14.04
N PHE A 206 -8.89 -8.71 12.93
CA PHE A 206 -8.31 -7.37 12.78
C PHE A 206 -9.42 -6.30 12.74
N GLU A 207 -9.45 -5.42 13.75
CA GLU A 207 -10.49 -4.41 13.91
C GLU A 207 -9.90 -2.99 13.97
N LYS A 208 -10.75 -1.99 13.67
CA LYS A 208 -10.44 -0.59 13.98
C LYS A 208 -10.66 -0.33 15.47
N PRO A 209 -9.77 0.42 16.12
CA PRO A 209 -9.91 0.75 17.54
C PRO A 209 -11.13 1.63 17.77
N LYS A 210 -11.83 1.36 18.87
CA LYS A 210 -13.00 2.14 19.27
C LYS A 210 -12.53 3.37 20.03
N PRO A 211 -12.83 4.60 19.58
CA PRO A 211 -12.36 5.80 20.28
C PRO A 211 -13.03 5.90 21.66
N ALA A 212 -12.21 5.83 22.72
CA ALA A 212 -12.64 5.99 24.10
C ALA A 212 -12.12 7.31 24.68
N LYS A 213 -13.01 8.11 25.30
CA LYS A 213 -12.62 9.39 25.94
C LYS A 213 -11.59 9.14 27.05
N GLY A 214 -10.43 9.78 26.94
CA GLY A 214 -9.37 9.74 27.97
C GLY A 214 -8.32 8.65 27.83
N LYS A 215 -8.38 7.80 26.78
CA LYS A 215 -7.33 6.83 26.46
C LYS A 215 -6.43 7.32 25.33
N ALA A 216 -5.18 6.85 25.30
CA ALA A 216 -4.27 7.10 24.19
C ALA A 216 -4.86 6.55 22.88
N GLU A 217 -4.74 7.28 21.77
CA GLU A 217 -5.30 6.87 20.49
C GLU A 217 -4.55 5.63 19.97
N ALA A 218 -5.21 4.48 20.00
CA ALA A 218 -4.71 3.24 19.44
C ALA A 218 -4.79 3.27 17.91
N HIS A 219 -3.91 2.52 17.25
CA HIS A 219 -3.79 2.52 15.80
C HIS A 219 -4.46 1.31 15.15
N PHE A 220 -4.52 0.17 15.83
CA PHE A 220 -5.29 -1.01 15.40
C PHE A 220 -5.67 -1.87 16.61
N SER A 221 -6.67 -2.74 16.44
CA SER A 221 -7.09 -3.67 17.49
C SER A 221 -7.03 -5.11 16.98
N LEU A 222 -6.57 -6.02 17.84
CA LEU A 222 -6.59 -7.45 17.57
C LEU A 222 -7.55 -8.16 18.50
N VAL A 223 -8.36 -9.04 17.94
CA VAL A 223 -9.23 -9.93 18.71
C VAL A 223 -8.45 -11.19 19.04
N HIS A 224 -7.89 -11.22 20.25
CA HIS A 224 -7.21 -12.38 20.81
C HIS A 224 -8.18 -13.31 21.54
N TYR A 225 -7.73 -14.52 21.88
CA TYR A 225 -8.54 -15.46 22.68
C TYR A 225 -8.96 -14.89 24.05
N ALA A 226 -8.13 -14.01 24.63
CA ALA A 226 -8.34 -13.40 25.94
C ALA A 226 -9.14 -12.08 25.88
N GLY A 227 -9.44 -11.56 24.69
CA GLY A 227 -10.15 -10.30 24.50
C GLY A 227 -9.55 -9.43 23.40
N THR A 228 -10.21 -8.31 23.11
CA THR A 228 -9.72 -7.33 22.14
C THR A 228 -8.64 -6.47 22.78
N VAL A 229 -7.48 -6.35 22.11
CA VAL A 229 -6.35 -5.53 22.57
C VAL A 229 -6.08 -4.42 21.57
N ASP A 230 -5.99 -3.20 22.09
CA ASP A 230 -5.72 -1.99 21.33
C ASP A 230 -4.20 -1.70 21.31
N TYR A 231 -3.58 -1.68 20.13
CA TYR A 231 -2.13 -1.51 19.96
C TYR A 231 -1.75 -0.12 19.45
N ASN A 232 -0.66 0.43 20.00
CA ASN A 232 -0.04 1.68 19.60
C ASN A 232 1.27 1.40 18.86
N ILE A 233 1.34 1.80 17.59
CA ILE A 233 2.47 1.51 16.69
C ILE A 233 3.62 2.51 16.77
N THR A 234 3.48 3.57 17.56
CA THR A 234 4.48 4.64 17.64
C THR A 234 5.83 4.08 18.11
N GLY A 235 6.86 4.27 17.29
CA GLY A 235 8.21 3.77 17.50
C GLY A 235 8.41 2.29 17.16
N TRP A 236 7.45 1.60 16.53
CA TRP A 236 7.61 0.17 16.20
C TRP A 236 8.72 -0.09 15.20
N LEU A 237 8.82 0.74 14.14
CA LEU A 237 9.90 0.58 13.17
C LEU A 237 11.28 0.80 13.82
N GLU A 238 11.42 1.76 14.71
CA GLU A 238 12.68 1.99 15.44
C GLU A 238 12.98 0.84 16.40
N LYS A 239 11.99 0.39 17.18
CA LYS A 239 12.12 -0.74 18.11
C LYS A 239 12.49 -2.04 17.41
N ASN A 240 11.95 -2.28 16.22
CA ASN A 240 12.21 -3.50 15.47
C ASN A 240 13.58 -3.48 14.76
N LYS A 241 14.10 -2.30 14.42
CA LYS A 241 15.46 -2.09 13.91
C LYS A 241 16.53 -2.17 14.99
N ASP A 242 16.16 -1.82 16.24
CA ASP A 242 17.05 -1.70 17.40
C ASP A 242 18.40 -1.02 17.08
N PRO A 243 18.39 0.21 16.50
CA PRO A 243 19.59 0.83 15.98
C PRO A 243 20.54 1.21 17.13
N LEU A 244 21.69 0.54 17.20
CA LEU A 244 22.77 0.92 18.12
C LEU A 244 23.75 1.87 17.43
N ASN A 245 24.29 2.80 18.20
CA ASN A 245 25.34 3.69 17.71
C ASN A 245 26.67 2.92 17.58
N ASP A 246 27.01 2.55 16.35
CA ASP A 246 28.24 1.79 16.03
C ASP A 246 29.52 2.44 16.57
N SER A 247 29.60 3.78 16.60
CA SER A 247 30.78 4.48 17.12
C SER A 247 30.96 4.21 18.62
N VAL A 248 29.87 4.10 19.37
CA VAL A 248 29.91 3.79 20.80
C VAL A 248 30.12 2.29 21.03
N CYS A 249 29.52 1.42 20.21
CA CYS A 249 29.78 -0.03 20.26
C CYS A 249 31.28 -0.36 20.02
N GLN A 250 31.93 0.33 19.09
CA GLN A 250 33.38 0.22 18.85
C GLN A 250 34.21 0.73 20.04
N LEU A 251 33.69 1.70 20.79
CA LEU A 251 34.32 2.16 22.03
C LEU A 251 34.20 1.10 23.13
N TYR A 252 33.05 0.44 23.25
CA TYR A 252 32.83 -0.67 24.19
C TYR A 252 33.74 -1.88 23.90
N GLN A 253 33.99 -2.19 22.63
CA GLN A 253 34.97 -3.22 22.21
C GLN A 253 36.38 -2.95 22.76
N LYS A 254 36.76 -1.67 22.91
CA LYS A 254 38.09 -1.24 23.37
C LYS A 254 38.11 -0.90 24.86
N SER A 255 37.04 -1.20 25.59
CA SER A 255 36.94 -0.93 27.02
C SER A 255 38.06 -1.60 27.82
N GLY A 256 38.56 -0.92 28.84
CA GLY A 256 39.47 -1.52 29.83
C GLY A 256 38.79 -2.59 30.70
N VAL A 257 37.45 -2.61 30.75
CA VAL A 257 36.66 -3.61 31.47
C VAL A 257 36.45 -4.83 30.58
N LYS A 258 37.15 -5.92 30.91
CA LYS A 258 37.14 -7.16 30.10
C LYS A 258 35.74 -7.73 29.85
N ILE A 259 34.82 -7.64 30.82
CA ILE A 259 33.45 -8.12 30.64
C ILE A 259 32.71 -7.28 29.60
N LEU A 260 32.83 -5.95 29.62
CA LEU A 260 32.20 -5.08 28.63
C LEU A 260 32.74 -5.35 27.22
N ALA A 261 34.06 -5.51 27.09
CA ALA A 261 34.68 -5.89 25.82
C ALA A 261 34.23 -7.29 25.35
N ALA A 262 34.01 -8.24 26.26
CA ALA A 262 33.48 -9.57 25.91
C ALA A 262 32.00 -9.54 25.50
N LEU A 263 31.19 -8.63 26.06
CA LEU A 263 29.79 -8.43 25.67
C LEU A 263 29.67 -7.85 24.26
N TYR A 264 30.65 -7.07 23.82
CA TYR A 264 30.72 -6.48 22.49
C TYR A 264 31.97 -7.02 21.77
N PRO A 265 31.97 -8.27 21.28
CA PRO A 265 33.12 -8.83 20.59
C PRO A 265 33.45 -8.02 19.33
N ALA A 266 34.72 -7.91 18.99
CA ALA A 266 35.15 -7.32 17.73
C ALA A 266 34.63 -8.17 16.55
N PRO A 267 34.18 -7.55 15.45
CA PRO A 267 33.88 -8.30 14.24
C PRO A 267 35.12 -9.09 13.81
N PRO A 268 34.97 -10.35 13.36
CA PRO A 268 36.11 -11.15 12.92
C PRO A 268 36.88 -10.40 11.81
N PRO A 269 38.21 -10.56 11.72
CA PRO A 269 38.99 -9.90 10.68
C PRO A 269 38.41 -10.22 9.31
N GLU A 270 38.17 -9.20 8.49
CA GLU A 270 37.85 -9.40 7.07
C GLU A 270 39.07 -10.03 6.38
N ASP A 271 39.14 -11.36 6.35
CA ASP A 271 40.04 -12.05 5.45
C ASP A 271 39.58 -11.75 4.01
N LYS A 272 40.27 -10.82 3.36
CA LYS A 272 40.06 -10.39 1.97
C LYS A 272 40.30 -11.49 0.91
N ALA A 273 40.37 -12.77 1.30
CA ALA A 273 40.80 -13.86 0.43
C ALA A 273 39.80 -15.04 0.27
N LYS A 274 38.65 -15.06 0.93
CA LYS A 274 37.61 -16.08 0.65
C LYS A 274 36.23 -15.48 0.46
N LYS A 275 35.78 -15.49 -0.81
CA LYS A 275 34.35 -15.42 -1.14
C LYS A 275 33.67 -16.67 -0.57
N GLY A 276 32.68 -16.47 0.30
CA GLY A 276 31.79 -17.52 0.79
C GLY A 276 32.02 -17.91 2.23
N GLY A 277 30.98 -17.80 3.07
CA GLY A 277 30.92 -18.51 4.34
C GLY A 277 31.33 -17.73 5.59
N LYS A 278 30.76 -16.55 5.84
CA LYS A 278 30.29 -16.15 7.19
C LYS A 278 29.62 -14.77 7.15
N LYS A 279 28.44 -14.71 7.75
CA LYS A 279 27.54 -13.56 7.95
C LYS A 279 28.22 -12.22 7.66
N LYS A 280 28.11 -11.72 6.41
CA LYS A 280 28.27 -10.29 6.16
C LYS A 280 27.24 -9.62 7.06
N GLY A 281 27.69 -8.81 8.02
CA GLY A 281 26.84 -8.09 8.98
C GLY A 281 25.96 -7.00 8.36
N GLY A 282 25.45 -7.22 7.14
CA GLY A 282 24.60 -6.30 6.39
C GLY A 282 23.14 -6.73 6.28
N SER A 283 22.79 -7.96 6.67
CA SER A 283 21.37 -8.32 6.83
C SER A 283 20.91 -7.80 8.18
N MET A 284 20.06 -6.77 8.17
CA MET A 284 19.45 -6.20 9.37
C MET A 284 18.43 -7.23 9.90
N GLN A 285 18.92 -8.24 10.63
CA GLN A 285 18.06 -9.18 11.34
C GLN A 285 17.25 -8.40 12.37
N THR A 286 15.95 -8.27 12.14
CA THR A 286 15.04 -7.52 13.01
C THR A 286 14.72 -8.30 14.28
N VAL A 287 14.29 -7.57 15.32
CA VAL A 287 13.85 -8.17 16.59
C VAL A 287 12.70 -9.15 16.37
N SER A 288 11.73 -8.82 15.50
CA SER A 288 10.61 -9.68 15.14
C SER A 288 11.04 -11.00 14.49
N SER A 289 12.05 -10.97 13.62
CA SER A 289 12.56 -12.17 12.94
C SER A 289 13.25 -13.10 13.94
N GLN A 290 14.13 -12.56 14.79
CA GLN A 290 14.83 -13.35 15.81
C GLN A 290 13.85 -13.96 16.81
N PHE A 291 12.85 -13.17 17.23
CA PHE A 291 11.80 -13.63 18.12
C PHE A 291 10.98 -14.78 17.52
N ARG A 292 10.58 -14.67 16.25
CA ARG A 292 9.82 -15.71 15.54
C ARG A 292 10.61 -17.02 15.45
N GLU A 293 11.90 -16.95 15.12
CA GLU A 293 12.78 -18.12 15.03
C GLU A 293 12.90 -18.83 16.39
N ASN A 294 13.16 -18.07 17.45
CA ASN A 294 13.27 -18.59 18.81
C ASN A 294 11.95 -19.22 19.28
N LEU A 295 10.82 -18.56 19.01
CA LEU A 295 9.50 -19.09 19.35
C LEU A 295 9.19 -20.36 18.55
N HIS A 296 9.56 -20.44 17.27
CA HIS A 296 9.40 -21.65 16.47
C HIS A 296 10.18 -22.83 17.06
N LYS A 297 11.46 -22.61 17.43
CA LYS A 297 12.29 -23.63 18.11
C LYS A 297 11.65 -24.09 19.42
N LEU A 298 11.15 -23.15 20.23
CA LEU A 298 10.43 -23.47 21.47
C LEU A 298 9.21 -24.35 21.19
N MET A 299 8.36 -23.98 20.23
CA MET A 299 7.15 -24.75 19.90
C MET A 299 7.49 -26.15 19.37
N THR A 300 8.55 -26.31 18.58
CA THR A 300 9.04 -27.61 18.12
C THR A 300 9.49 -28.49 19.29
N ASN A 301 10.23 -27.92 20.25
CA ASN A 301 10.64 -28.62 21.46
C ASN A 301 9.44 -29.02 22.34
N LEU A 302 8.44 -28.15 22.50
CA LEU A 302 7.24 -28.47 23.27
C LEU A 302 6.46 -29.62 22.64
N ARG A 303 6.30 -29.61 21.30
CA ARG A 303 5.60 -30.66 20.56
C ARG A 303 6.28 -32.04 20.62
N SER A 304 7.60 -32.10 20.87
CA SER A 304 8.32 -33.37 21.02
C SER A 304 8.26 -33.94 22.44
N THR A 305 7.66 -33.21 23.38
CA THR A 305 7.52 -33.61 24.79
C THR A 305 6.08 -33.95 25.15
N HIS A 306 5.89 -34.62 26.29
CA HIS A 306 4.56 -34.83 26.88
C HIS A 306 4.20 -33.66 27.81
N PRO A 307 3.23 -32.80 27.44
CA PRO A 307 2.96 -31.59 28.20
C PRO A 307 2.11 -31.85 29.44
N HIS A 308 2.39 -31.11 30.51
CA HIS A 308 1.58 -31.05 31.72
C HIS A 308 1.20 -29.58 31.96
N PHE A 309 -0.10 -29.30 32.10
CA PHE A 309 -0.60 -27.94 32.18
C PHE A 309 -1.02 -27.56 33.61
N VAL A 310 -0.64 -26.35 34.02
CA VAL A 310 -1.13 -25.69 35.25
C VAL A 310 -1.75 -24.35 34.83
N ARG A 311 -3.03 -24.14 35.12
CA ARG A 311 -3.76 -22.90 34.78
C ARG A 311 -3.92 -22.04 36.02
N CYS A 312 -3.10 -20.99 36.11
CA CYS A 312 -3.18 -19.99 37.18
C CYS A 312 -4.29 -18.97 36.85
N LEU A 313 -5.09 -18.59 37.86
CA LEU A 313 -6.15 -17.58 37.73
C LEU A 313 -5.83 -16.40 38.64
N ILE A 314 -5.99 -15.19 38.10
CA ILE A 314 -5.82 -13.95 38.86
C ILE A 314 -7.09 -13.71 39.68
N PRO A 315 -7.02 -13.67 41.03
CA PRO A 315 -8.21 -13.52 41.85
C PRO A 315 -8.73 -12.07 41.89
N ASN A 316 -7.84 -11.07 41.81
CA ASN A 316 -8.17 -9.65 41.78
C ASN A 316 -6.99 -8.83 41.24
N GLU A 317 -7.25 -7.64 40.68
CA GLU A 317 -6.20 -6.75 40.16
C GLU A 317 -5.48 -5.95 41.25
N SER A 318 -6.13 -5.77 42.42
CA SER A 318 -5.55 -5.06 43.57
C SER A 318 -4.39 -5.80 44.26
N LYS A 319 -4.10 -7.04 43.85
CA LYS A 319 -3.11 -7.94 44.45
C LYS A 319 -3.34 -8.21 45.95
N THR A 320 -4.60 -8.13 46.39
CA THR A 320 -4.99 -8.35 47.79
C THR A 320 -5.24 -9.84 48.05
N PRO A 321 -4.55 -10.49 49.00
CA PRO A 321 -4.79 -11.90 49.30
C PRO A 321 -6.21 -12.10 49.87
N GLY A 322 -6.89 -13.18 49.45
CA GLY A 322 -8.23 -13.54 49.93
C GLY A 322 -9.39 -12.78 49.27
N LEU A 323 -9.13 -11.69 48.55
CA LEU A 323 -10.13 -11.00 47.74
C LEU A 323 -10.32 -11.71 46.41
N MET A 324 -11.56 -11.91 45.99
CA MET A 324 -11.90 -12.59 44.74
C MET A 324 -12.93 -11.78 43.95
N GLU A 325 -12.57 -11.40 42.73
CA GLU A 325 -13.42 -10.68 41.79
C GLU A 325 -14.06 -11.67 40.80
N ASN A 326 -15.32 -12.01 41.06
CA ASN A 326 -16.02 -13.06 40.31
C ASN A 326 -16.07 -12.78 38.79
N PHE A 327 -16.31 -11.54 38.37
CA PHE A 327 -16.41 -11.21 36.95
C PHE A 327 -15.07 -11.42 36.22
N LEU A 328 -13.96 -11.01 36.84
CA LEU A 328 -12.61 -11.21 36.34
C LEU A 328 -12.28 -12.70 36.19
N VAL A 329 -12.65 -13.51 37.18
CA VAL A 329 -12.38 -14.96 37.12
C VAL A 329 -13.30 -15.68 36.12
N ILE A 330 -14.57 -15.29 36.01
CA ILE A 330 -15.48 -15.84 34.99
C ILE A 330 -14.95 -15.54 33.58
N HIS A 331 -14.45 -14.33 33.36
CA HIS A 331 -13.83 -13.96 32.08
C HIS A 331 -12.62 -14.85 31.76
N GLN A 332 -11.69 -15.02 32.71
CA GLN A 332 -10.52 -15.89 32.56
C GLN A 332 -10.90 -17.36 32.29
N LEU A 333 -11.89 -17.91 33.00
CA LEU A 333 -12.34 -19.29 32.83
C LEU A 333 -12.88 -19.57 31.42
N ARG A 334 -13.55 -18.58 30.81
CA ARG A 334 -14.06 -18.65 29.44
C ARG A 334 -12.94 -18.55 28.41
N CYS A 335 -12.10 -17.52 28.52
CA CYS A 335 -11.02 -17.28 27.56
C CYS A 335 -9.97 -18.40 27.57
N ASN A 336 -9.58 -18.89 28.75
CA ASN A 336 -8.56 -19.94 28.84
C ASN A 336 -9.05 -21.33 28.37
N GLY A 337 -10.33 -21.48 28.00
CA GLY A 337 -10.93 -22.76 27.59
C GLY A 337 -11.02 -23.79 28.71
N VAL A 338 -11.08 -23.33 29.98
CA VAL A 338 -11.08 -24.22 31.15
C VAL A 338 -12.38 -25.05 31.20
N LEU A 339 -13.51 -24.44 30.86
CA LEU A 339 -14.80 -25.13 30.86
C LEU A 339 -14.83 -26.25 29.80
N GLU A 340 -14.32 -25.98 28.61
CA GLU A 340 -14.19 -26.94 27.51
C GLU A 340 -13.21 -28.06 27.88
N GLY A 341 -12.08 -27.70 28.51
CA GLY A 341 -11.10 -28.63 29.07
C GLY A 341 -11.73 -29.60 30.10
N ILE A 342 -12.51 -29.08 31.04
CA ILE A 342 -13.19 -29.92 32.04
C ILE A 342 -14.25 -30.81 31.38
N ARG A 343 -15.01 -30.30 30.40
CA ARG A 343 -16.01 -31.09 29.67
C ARG A 343 -15.38 -32.28 28.96
N ILE A 344 -14.22 -32.10 28.30
CA ILE A 344 -13.55 -33.21 27.61
C ILE A 344 -12.93 -34.18 28.60
N CYS A 345 -12.27 -33.72 29.66
CA CYS A 345 -11.67 -34.61 30.66
C CYS A 345 -12.72 -35.44 31.40
N ARG A 346 -13.94 -34.91 31.58
CA ARG A 346 -15.06 -35.62 32.21
C ARG A 346 -15.70 -36.66 31.29
N LYS A 347 -15.83 -36.35 30.00
CA LYS A 347 -16.42 -37.27 29.01
C LYS A 347 -15.42 -38.30 28.50
N GLY A 348 -14.16 -37.91 28.36
CA GLY A 348 -13.07 -38.73 27.85
C GLY A 348 -12.38 -39.56 28.92
N PHE A 349 -11.25 -40.13 28.54
CA PHE A 349 -10.45 -41.06 29.33
C PHE A 349 -8.99 -40.58 29.40
N PRO A 350 -8.68 -39.60 30.27
CA PRO A 350 -7.40 -38.90 30.26
C PRO A 350 -6.20 -39.77 30.65
N SER A 351 -6.42 -40.91 31.31
CA SER A 351 -5.37 -41.83 31.73
C SER A 351 -5.33 -43.05 30.83
N ARG A 352 -4.15 -43.44 30.35
CA ARG A 352 -3.98 -44.61 29.46
C ARG A 352 -2.73 -45.40 29.78
N ILE A 353 -2.82 -46.72 29.71
CA ILE A 353 -1.72 -47.64 30.00
C ILE A 353 -1.66 -48.72 28.92
N ILE A 354 -0.45 -49.07 28.47
CA ILE A 354 -0.22 -50.15 27.52
C ILE A 354 -0.58 -51.50 28.18
N TYR A 355 -1.19 -52.43 27.45
CA TYR A 355 -1.65 -53.69 28.04
C TYR A 355 -0.55 -54.51 28.74
N ALA A 356 0.67 -54.50 28.22
CA ALA A 356 1.81 -55.19 28.83
C ALA A 356 2.11 -54.64 30.24
N ASP A 357 2.20 -53.31 30.35
CA ASP A 357 2.45 -52.61 31.60
C ASP A 357 1.28 -52.77 32.57
N PHE A 358 0.04 -52.67 32.07
CA PHE A 358 -1.15 -52.83 32.90
C PHE A 358 -1.20 -54.23 33.53
N LYS A 359 -1.03 -55.27 32.70
CA LYS A 359 -0.96 -56.66 33.16
C LYS A 359 0.16 -56.85 34.19
N GLN A 360 1.38 -56.38 33.89
CA GLN A 360 2.52 -56.54 34.79
C GLN A 360 2.28 -55.81 36.13
N ARG A 361 1.72 -54.61 36.09
CA ARG A 361 1.54 -53.74 37.25
C ARG A 361 0.42 -54.23 38.17
N TYR A 362 -0.70 -54.66 37.61
CA TYR A 362 -1.92 -54.99 38.37
C TYR A 362 -2.16 -56.49 38.57
N LYS A 363 -1.34 -57.38 37.98
CA LYS A 363 -1.46 -58.84 38.21
C LYS A 363 -1.49 -59.22 39.70
N VAL A 364 -0.82 -58.44 40.55
CA VAL A 364 -0.79 -58.67 42.01
C VAL A 364 -2.16 -58.53 42.68
N LEU A 365 -3.09 -57.76 42.09
CA LEU A 365 -4.44 -57.57 42.64
C LEU A 365 -5.22 -58.88 42.63
N ASN A 366 -5.09 -59.68 41.56
CA ASN A 366 -5.76 -60.97 41.44
C ASN A 366 -4.95 -61.94 40.56
N ALA A 367 -4.02 -62.66 41.20
CA ALA A 367 -3.13 -63.58 40.51
C ALA A 367 -3.86 -64.81 39.93
N SER A 368 -4.99 -65.22 40.52
CA SER A 368 -5.77 -66.40 40.10
C SER A 368 -6.41 -66.28 38.72
N VAL A 369 -6.61 -65.05 38.23
CA VAL A 369 -7.33 -64.79 36.97
C VAL A 369 -6.47 -65.06 35.74
N ILE A 370 -5.14 -65.04 35.90
CA ILE A 370 -4.17 -65.29 34.83
C ILE A 370 -3.47 -66.62 35.13
N PRO A 371 -3.82 -67.73 34.44
CA PRO A 371 -3.21 -69.04 34.67
C PRO A 371 -1.69 -68.99 34.51
N GLU A 372 -0.96 -69.58 35.46
CA GLU A 372 0.50 -69.67 35.38
C GLU A 372 0.93 -70.63 34.26
N GLY A 373 1.91 -70.22 33.44
CA GLY A 373 2.50 -71.05 32.39
C GLY A 373 1.79 -71.05 31.02
N GLN A 374 0.60 -70.46 30.89
CA GLN A 374 -0.06 -70.27 29.58
C GLN A 374 0.18 -68.86 29.04
N PHE A 375 0.66 -68.77 27.79
CA PHE A 375 0.74 -67.49 27.10
C PHE A 375 -0.67 -66.97 26.81
N MET A 376 -1.07 -65.94 27.56
CA MET A 376 -2.31 -65.20 27.33
C MET A 376 -1.98 -63.83 26.76
N ASP A 377 -2.63 -63.49 25.66
CA ASP A 377 -2.56 -62.17 25.03
C ASP A 377 -2.80 -61.07 26.08
N ASN A 378 -1.99 -60.00 26.01
CA ASN A 378 -1.96 -58.98 27.04
C ASN A 378 -3.29 -58.21 27.13
N LYS A 379 -3.99 -58.04 26.00
CA LYS A 379 -5.32 -57.43 25.98
C LYS A 379 -6.33 -58.31 26.71
N LYS A 380 -6.46 -59.58 26.33
CA LYS A 380 -7.38 -60.53 27.00
C LYS A 380 -7.07 -60.71 28.49
N ALA A 381 -5.79 -60.74 28.86
CA ALA A 381 -5.37 -60.81 30.26
C ALA A 381 -5.80 -59.56 31.04
N SER A 382 -5.68 -58.36 30.44
CA SER A 382 -6.11 -57.10 31.04
C SER A 382 -7.63 -57.01 31.16
N GLU A 383 -8.38 -57.48 30.16
CA GLU A 383 -9.84 -57.57 30.16
C GLU A 383 -10.36 -58.45 31.31
N LYS A 384 -9.78 -59.64 31.46
CA LYS A 384 -10.13 -60.55 32.56
C LYS A 384 -9.75 -59.98 33.93
N LEU A 385 -8.57 -59.38 34.04
CA LEU A 385 -8.09 -58.80 35.29
C LEU A 385 -9.00 -57.65 35.74
N LEU A 386 -9.32 -56.70 34.86
CA LEU A 386 -10.26 -55.61 35.18
C LEU A 386 -11.66 -56.12 35.50
N GLY A 387 -12.17 -57.10 34.73
CA GLY A 387 -13.48 -57.69 35.01
C GLY A 387 -13.55 -58.53 36.29
N SER A 388 -12.40 -58.85 36.90
CA SER A 388 -12.33 -59.55 38.20
C SER A 388 -12.28 -58.61 39.41
N ILE A 389 -12.03 -57.32 39.15
CA ILE A 389 -11.94 -56.28 40.17
C ILE A 389 -13.29 -55.57 40.17
N ASP A 390 -13.82 -55.25 41.34
CA ASP A 390 -15.10 -54.56 41.49
C ASP A 390 -14.96 -53.07 41.15
N VAL A 391 -14.88 -52.76 39.85
CA VAL A 391 -14.78 -51.40 39.29
C VAL A 391 -15.90 -51.17 38.28
N ASN A 392 -16.37 -49.93 38.19
CA ASN A 392 -17.40 -49.58 37.23
C ASN A 392 -16.90 -49.70 35.78
N HIS A 393 -17.58 -50.52 34.98
CA HIS A 393 -17.24 -50.76 33.56
C HIS A 393 -17.42 -49.54 32.65
N GLU A 394 -18.11 -48.49 33.09
CA GLU A 394 -18.21 -47.23 32.34
C GLU A 394 -16.98 -46.32 32.48
N ASP A 395 -16.15 -46.58 33.50
CA ASP A 395 -15.02 -45.72 33.84
C ASP A 395 -13.71 -46.15 33.16
N TYR A 396 -13.75 -47.21 32.35
CA TYR A 396 -12.67 -47.60 31.47
C TYR A 396 -13.14 -48.03 30.08
N LYS A 397 -12.23 -47.98 29.10
CA LYS A 397 -12.44 -48.49 27.73
C LYS A 397 -11.20 -49.19 27.21
N PHE A 398 -11.42 -50.22 26.40
CA PHE A 398 -10.36 -50.97 25.74
C PHE A 398 -10.11 -50.44 24.33
N GLY A 399 -8.88 -49.99 24.08
CA GLY A 399 -8.38 -49.68 22.75
C GLY A 399 -7.78 -50.91 22.05
N HIS A 400 -7.11 -50.68 20.93
CA HIS A 400 -6.35 -51.70 20.21
C HIS A 400 -5.09 -52.14 20.97
N THR A 401 -4.32 -51.21 21.51
CA THR A 401 -3.03 -51.47 22.18
C THR A 401 -2.99 -51.03 23.64
N LYS A 402 -3.92 -50.18 24.06
CA LYS A 402 -3.96 -49.58 25.40
C LYS A 402 -5.33 -49.73 26.05
N VAL A 403 -5.35 -49.66 27.38
CA VAL A 403 -6.56 -49.47 28.18
C VAL A 403 -6.63 -48.01 28.66
N PHE A 404 -7.83 -47.46 28.63
CA PHE A 404 -8.14 -46.06 28.90
C PHE A 404 -9.02 -45.96 30.14
N PHE A 405 -8.75 -44.99 31.02
CA PHE A 405 -9.43 -44.81 32.30
C PHE A 405 -9.91 -43.37 32.44
N LYS A 406 -11.08 -43.20 33.07
CA LYS A 406 -11.54 -41.90 33.56
C LYS A 406 -10.68 -41.44 34.74
N ALA A 407 -10.72 -40.14 35.00
CA ALA A 407 -10.06 -39.56 36.16
C ALA A 407 -10.53 -40.23 37.46
N GLY A 408 -9.60 -40.53 38.36
CA GLY A 408 -9.87 -41.15 39.67
C GLY A 408 -9.75 -42.67 39.68
N LEU A 409 -10.25 -43.39 38.67
CA LEU A 409 -10.25 -44.87 38.66
C LEU A 409 -8.84 -45.45 38.78
N LEU A 410 -7.86 -44.86 38.10
CA LEU A 410 -6.47 -45.31 38.21
C LEU A 410 -5.90 -45.14 39.63
N GLY A 411 -6.29 -44.08 40.34
CA GLY A 411 -5.90 -43.87 41.74
C GLY A 411 -6.46 -44.96 42.65
N VAL A 412 -7.72 -45.36 42.45
CA VAL A 412 -8.34 -46.47 43.19
C VAL A 412 -7.61 -47.78 42.93
N LEU A 413 -7.24 -48.07 41.68
CA LEU A 413 -6.46 -49.27 41.34
C LEU A 413 -5.07 -49.28 42.00
N GLU A 414 -4.41 -48.13 42.09
CA GLU A 414 -3.12 -48.01 42.79
C GLU A 414 -3.28 -48.17 44.31
N GLU A 415 -4.33 -47.62 44.91
CA GLU A 415 -4.60 -47.77 46.34
C GLU A 415 -4.82 -49.25 46.72
N MET A 416 -5.69 -49.96 45.96
CA MET A 416 -5.89 -51.40 46.13
C MET A 416 -4.59 -52.21 45.96
N ARG A 417 -3.71 -51.74 45.06
CA ARG A 417 -2.42 -52.39 44.78
C ARG A 417 -1.44 -52.15 45.92
N ASP A 418 -1.37 -50.93 46.44
CA ASP A 418 -0.49 -50.57 47.55
C ASP A 418 -0.85 -51.32 48.82
N GLU A 419 -2.14 -51.55 49.10
CA GLU A 419 -2.57 -52.40 50.22
C GLU A 419 -2.06 -53.84 50.09
N LYS A 420 -2.17 -54.44 48.90
CA LYS A 420 -1.65 -55.78 48.64
C LYS A 420 -0.12 -55.83 48.72
N LEU A 421 0.56 -54.83 48.15
CA LEU A 421 2.01 -54.74 48.18
C LEU A 421 2.51 -54.52 49.61
N ALA A 422 1.85 -53.73 50.44
CA ALA A 422 2.24 -53.53 51.84
C ALA A 422 2.27 -54.85 52.61
N SER A 423 1.28 -55.73 52.40
CA SER A 423 1.25 -57.07 52.98
C SER A 423 2.42 -57.95 52.50
N LEU A 424 2.65 -58.00 51.18
CA LEU A 424 3.71 -58.80 50.57
C LEU A 424 5.11 -58.30 50.96
N VAL A 425 5.34 -56.99 50.89
CA VAL A 425 6.58 -56.34 51.28
C VAL A 425 6.82 -56.52 52.77
N GLY A 426 5.79 -56.48 53.61
CA GLY A 426 5.89 -56.80 55.03
C GLY A 426 6.45 -58.21 55.28
N MET A 427 5.99 -59.22 54.54
CA MET A 427 6.53 -60.59 54.62
C MET A 427 7.99 -60.68 54.16
N VAL A 428 8.33 -60.03 53.03
CA VAL A 428 9.72 -59.99 52.53
C VAL A 428 10.63 -59.29 53.54
N GLN A 429 10.22 -58.14 54.07
CA GLN A 429 10.96 -57.42 55.09
C GLN A 429 11.17 -58.25 56.36
N ALA A 430 10.16 -59.01 56.81
CA ALA A 430 10.29 -59.92 57.94
C ALA A 430 11.31 -61.03 57.68
N LEU A 431 11.30 -61.63 56.48
CA LEU A 431 12.29 -62.63 56.06
C LEU A 431 13.70 -62.03 55.97
N SER A 432 13.86 -60.85 55.36
CA SER A 432 15.16 -60.16 55.26
C SER A 432 15.71 -59.78 56.63
N ARG A 433 14.88 -59.22 57.52
CA ARG A 433 15.27 -58.91 58.91
C ARG A 433 15.65 -60.19 59.67
N GLY A 434 14.87 -61.25 59.51
CA GLY A 434 15.17 -62.56 60.11
C GLY A 434 16.46 -63.18 59.58
N PHE A 435 16.77 -63.02 58.29
CA PHE A 435 18.02 -63.49 57.68
C PHE A 435 19.23 -62.69 58.21
N LEU A 436 19.13 -61.35 58.22
CA LEU A 436 20.18 -60.47 58.73
C LEU A 436 20.46 -60.74 60.22
N MET A 437 19.41 -60.85 61.04
CA MET A 437 19.56 -61.11 62.46
C MET A 437 20.12 -62.50 62.75
N ARG A 438 19.77 -63.52 61.95
CA ARG A 438 20.39 -64.86 62.08
C ARG A 438 21.88 -64.84 61.76
N ARG A 439 22.29 -64.16 60.68
CA ARG A 439 23.72 -63.98 60.37
C ARG A 439 24.45 -63.21 61.48
N GLU A 440 23.85 -62.14 62.00
CA GLU A 440 24.46 -61.37 63.08
C GLU A 440 24.52 -62.19 64.37
N PHE A 441 23.48 -62.96 64.69
CA PHE A 441 23.47 -63.86 65.83
C PHE A 441 24.53 -64.95 65.73
N SER A 442 24.75 -65.55 64.55
CA SER A 442 25.88 -66.47 64.33
C SER A 442 27.22 -65.80 64.63
N LYS A 443 27.46 -64.57 64.16
CA LYS A 443 28.68 -63.83 64.51
C LYS A 443 28.77 -63.53 66.01
N MET A 444 27.67 -63.24 66.68
CA MET A 444 27.64 -63.03 68.13
C MET A 444 27.98 -64.32 68.90
N MET A 445 27.50 -65.47 68.43
CA MET A 445 27.84 -66.78 68.98
C MET A 445 29.31 -67.14 68.74
N GLU A 446 29.83 -66.93 67.52
CA GLU A 446 31.26 -67.09 67.20
C GLU A 446 32.14 -66.19 68.08
N ARG A 447 31.74 -64.93 68.29
CA ARG A 447 32.44 -64.02 69.23
C ARG A 447 32.41 -64.57 70.65
N ARG A 448 31.29 -65.10 71.13
CA ARG A 448 31.16 -65.68 72.47
C ARG A 448 32.07 -66.89 72.65
N GLU A 449 32.10 -67.83 71.70
CA GLU A 449 33.01 -68.97 71.75
C GLU A 449 34.47 -68.55 71.66
N SER A 450 34.78 -67.60 70.77
CA SER A 450 36.12 -67.02 70.65
C SER A 450 36.59 -66.40 71.96
N ILE A 451 35.71 -65.72 72.70
CA ILE A 451 36.02 -65.17 74.02
C ILE A 451 36.42 -66.28 75.00
N TYR A 452 35.68 -67.39 75.05
CA TYR A 452 36.04 -68.52 75.92
C TYR A 452 37.36 -69.18 75.51
N ALA A 453 37.58 -69.39 74.22
CA ALA A 453 38.83 -69.93 73.70
C ALA A 453 40.01 -69.02 74.04
N ILE A 454 39.88 -67.70 73.86
CA ILE A 454 40.90 -66.71 74.22
C ILE A 454 41.18 -66.76 75.73
N GLN A 455 40.14 -66.72 76.57
CA GLN A 455 40.29 -66.77 78.03
C GLN A 455 41.00 -68.04 78.50
N TYR A 456 40.61 -69.20 77.96
CA TYR A 456 41.23 -70.49 78.29
C TYR A 456 42.68 -70.56 77.81
N ASN A 457 42.95 -70.15 76.56
CA ASN A 457 44.29 -70.16 75.99
C ASN A 457 45.23 -69.22 76.74
N ILE A 458 44.78 -68.02 77.12
CA ILE A 458 45.59 -67.08 77.92
C ILE A 458 45.93 -67.72 79.27
N ARG A 459 44.95 -68.30 79.98
CA ARG A 459 45.20 -68.98 81.26
C ARG A 459 46.18 -70.15 81.11
N SER A 460 45.97 -71.00 80.09
CA SER A 460 46.85 -72.14 79.80
C SER A 460 48.26 -71.69 79.43
N PHE A 461 48.39 -70.67 78.58
CA PHE A 461 49.68 -70.09 78.22
C PHE A 461 50.39 -69.50 79.44
N MET A 462 49.69 -68.81 80.33
CA MET A 462 50.28 -68.26 81.56
C MET A 462 50.83 -69.34 82.49
N ASN A 463 50.21 -70.54 82.51
CA ASN A 463 50.72 -71.69 83.26
C ASN A 463 51.92 -72.36 82.60
N VAL A 464 51.95 -72.42 81.27
CA VAL A 464 52.93 -73.21 80.51
C VAL A 464 54.12 -72.37 80.01
N LYS A 465 54.01 -71.04 79.93
CA LYS A 465 55.07 -70.15 79.40
C LYS A 465 56.41 -70.26 80.14
N THR A 466 56.39 -70.63 81.42
CA THR A 466 57.60 -70.83 82.23
C THR A 466 58.11 -72.26 82.22
N TRP A 467 57.34 -73.22 81.68
CA TRP A 467 57.67 -74.65 81.66
C TRP A 467 58.85 -74.94 80.71
N PRO A 468 59.93 -75.62 81.17
CA PRO A 468 61.13 -75.85 80.36
C PRO A 468 60.87 -76.58 79.03
N TRP A 469 59.99 -77.59 79.02
CA TRP A 469 59.65 -78.35 77.81
C TRP A 469 58.96 -77.49 76.73
N MET A 470 58.11 -76.53 77.13
CA MET A 470 57.46 -75.63 76.17
C MET A 470 58.45 -74.64 75.54
N LYS A 471 59.44 -74.16 76.31
CA LYS A 471 60.52 -73.31 75.79
C LYS A 471 61.36 -74.04 74.75
N LEU A 472 61.59 -75.35 74.93
CA LEU A 472 62.27 -76.18 73.95
C LEU A 472 61.43 -76.33 72.66
N TYR A 473 60.14 -76.63 72.79
CA TYR A 473 59.22 -76.72 71.65
C TYR A 473 59.17 -75.43 70.82
N PHE A 474 59.09 -74.26 71.45
CA PHE A 474 59.10 -72.97 70.72
C PHE A 474 60.39 -72.71 69.96
N LYS A 475 61.54 -73.24 70.41
CA LYS A 475 62.81 -73.15 69.67
C LYS A 475 62.87 -74.10 68.47
N ILE A 476 62.20 -75.25 68.55
CA ILE A 476 62.22 -76.28 67.50
C ILE A 476 61.14 -76.02 66.44
N LYS A 477 59.96 -75.52 66.82
CA LYS A 477 58.81 -75.34 65.91
C LYS A 477 59.10 -74.55 64.63
N PRO A 478 59.84 -73.42 64.63
CA PRO A 478 60.16 -72.67 63.41
C PRO A 478 61.04 -73.46 62.41
N LEU A 479 61.76 -74.49 62.86
CA LEU A 479 62.63 -75.31 62.03
C LEU A 479 61.85 -76.38 61.23
N LEU A 480 60.52 -76.48 61.40
CA LEU A 480 59.64 -77.47 60.78
C LEU A 480 58.75 -76.89 59.64
N GLN A 481 59.12 -75.73 59.08
CA GLN A 481 58.30 -74.83 58.23
C GLN A 481 57.80 -75.37 56.85
N SER A 482 58.18 -76.56 56.40
CA SER A 482 58.00 -76.95 54.98
C SER A 482 56.56 -77.16 54.51
N ALA A 483 55.63 -77.56 55.39
CA ALA A 483 54.27 -77.92 55.00
C ALA A 483 53.31 -76.73 54.85
N GLU A 484 53.55 -75.63 55.56
CA GLU A 484 52.65 -74.46 55.57
C GLU A 484 52.87 -73.59 54.32
N THR A 485 54.11 -73.48 53.86
CA THR A 485 54.51 -72.75 52.64
C THR A 485 53.93 -73.35 51.36
N GLU A 486 53.75 -74.68 51.29
CA GLU A 486 53.22 -75.35 50.10
C GLU A 486 51.72 -75.06 49.89
N LYS A 487 50.97 -74.98 50.99
CA LYS A 487 49.54 -74.64 50.96
C LYS A 487 49.30 -73.18 50.58
N GLU A 488 50.14 -72.26 51.05
CA GLU A 488 50.10 -70.85 50.64
C GLU A 488 50.42 -70.68 49.15
N LEU A 489 51.42 -71.41 48.64
CA LEU A 489 51.79 -71.37 47.22
C LEU A 489 50.64 -71.84 46.31
N ALA A 490 49.92 -72.90 46.71
CA ALA A 490 48.76 -73.39 45.97
C ALA A 490 47.62 -72.36 45.91
N ASN A 491 47.27 -71.73 47.04
CA ASN A 491 46.26 -70.66 47.08
C ASN A 491 46.66 -69.44 46.24
N MET A 492 47.94 -69.06 46.27
CA MET A 492 48.45 -67.93 45.47
C MET A 492 48.33 -68.23 43.97
N LYS A 493 48.57 -69.47 43.56
CA LYS A 493 48.47 -69.90 42.17
C LYS A 493 47.02 -69.84 41.65
N GLU A 494 46.07 -70.33 42.43
CA GLU A 494 44.63 -70.25 42.08
C GLU A 494 44.15 -68.80 41.95
N ASN A 495 44.54 -67.93 42.91
CA ASN A 495 44.18 -66.52 42.85
C ASN A 495 44.81 -65.81 41.64
N TYR A 496 46.05 -66.14 41.30
CA TYR A 496 46.74 -65.59 40.13
C TYR A 496 46.04 -65.97 38.82
N GLU A 497 45.67 -67.25 38.66
CA GLU A 497 44.96 -67.73 37.48
C GLU A 497 43.59 -67.06 37.31
N LYS A 498 42.85 -66.91 38.41
CA LYS A 498 41.55 -66.23 38.42
C LYS A 498 41.66 -64.75 38.05
N MET A 499 42.58 -64.03 38.69
CA MET A 499 42.85 -62.62 38.39
C MET A 499 43.27 -62.40 36.94
N THR A 500 44.11 -63.29 36.39
CA THR A 500 44.55 -63.20 35.01
C THR A 500 43.38 -63.37 34.03
N THR A 501 42.48 -64.32 34.32
CA THR A 501 41.28 -64.58 33.51
C THR A 501 40.29 -63.41 33.56
N ASP A 502 40.04 -62.87 34.75
CA ASP A 502 39.13 -61.73 34.93
C ASP A 502 39.69 -60.46 34.28
N LEU A 503 41.01 -60.23 34.38
CA LEU A 503 41.69 -59.12 33.71
C LEU A 503 41.56 -59.23 32.18
N ALA A 504 41.76 -60.42 31.61
CA ALA A 504 41.63 -60.64 30.18
C ALA A 504 40.20 -60.34 29.68
N LYS A 505 39.17 -60.78 30.41
CA LYS A 505 37.76 -60.48 30.09
C LYS A 505 37.45 -58.98 30.19
N ALA A 506 37.96 -58.32 31.23
CA ALA A 506 37.77 -56.89 31.43
C ALA A 506 38.42 -56.07 30.30
N LEU A 507 39.64 -56.42 29.89
CA LEU A 507 40.33 -55.76 28.78
C LEU A 507 39.62 -55.97 27.44
N ALA A 508 39.11 -57.17 27.17
CA ALA A 508 38.32 -57.44 25.97
C ALA A 508 37.04 -56.59 25.93
N THR A 509 36.32 -56.52 27.06
CA THR A 509 35.10 -55.71 27.20
C THR A 509 35.41 -54.21 27.04
N LYS A 510 36.49 -53.73 27.65
CA LYS A 510 36.95 -52.33 27.53
C LYS A 510 37.20 -51.97 26.06
N LYS A 511 37.94 -52.80 25.33
CA LYS A 511 38.24 -52.58 23.91
C LYS A 511 36.96 -52.49 23.07
N GLN A 512 36.02 -53.40 23.28
CA GLN A 512 34.74 -53.39 22.58
C GLN A 512 33.93 -52.10 22.86
N MET A 513 33.97 -51.59 24.10
CA MET A 513 33.29 -50.35 24.45
C MET A 513 33.99 -49.11 23.87
N GLU A 514 35.32 -49.09 23.82
CA GLU A 514 36.10 -48.02 23.18
C GLU A 514 35.80 -47.93 21.67
N GLU A 515 35.72 -49.07 20.97
CA GLU A 515 35.36 -49.11 19.55
C GLU A 515 33.94 -48.54 19.32
N LYS A 516 32.97 -48.89 20.17
CA LYS A 516 31.62 -48.30 20.11
C LYS A 516 31.62 -46.79 20.38
N LEU A 517 32.44 -46.33 21.32
CA LEU A 517 32.53 -44.90 21.66
C LEU A 517 33.11 -44.10 20.49
N VAL A 518 34.12 -44.64 19.79
CA VAL A 518 34.66 -44.03 18.57
C VAL A 518 33.61 -43.96 17.48
N ALA A 519 32.84 -45.04 17.24
CA ALA A 519 31.77 -45.05 16.25
C ALA A 519 30.70 -43.98 16.54
N LEU A 520 30.23 -43.87 17.79
CA LEU A 520 29.27 -42.83 18.20
C LEU A 520 29.85 -41.41 18.10
N THR A 521 31.14 -41.25 18.37
CA THR A 521 31.81 -39.95 18.23
C THR A 521 31.92 -39.55 16.77
N GLN A 522 32.18 -40.51 15.88
CA GLN A 522 32.18 -40.28 14.43
C GLN A 522 30.80 -39.86 13.93
N GLU A 523 29.75 -40.60 14.31
CA GLU A 523 28.36 -40.27 13.94
C GLU A 523 27.98 -38.86 14.42
N LYS A 524 28.35 -38.50 15.66
CA LYS A 524 28.15 -37.14 16.17
C LYS A 524 28.87 -36.08 15.31
N ASN A 525 30.10 -36.35 14.89
CA ASN A 525 30.88 -35.42 14.06
C ASN A 525 30.29 -35.30 12.65
N ASP A 526 29.83 -36.41 12.07
CA ASP A 526 29.19 -36.43 10.74
C ASP A 526 27.89 -35.63 10.76
N LEU A 527 27.05 -35.82 11.80
CA LEU A 527 25.85 -35.01 12.01
C LEU A 527 26.17 -33.53 12.23
N ALA A 528 27.23 -33.20 12.98
CA ALA A 528 27.65 -31.82 13.17
C ALA A 528 28.11 -31.15 11.87
N LEU A 529 28.80 -31.91 10.99
CA LEU A 529 29.19 -31.45 9.65
C LEU A 529 27.96 -31.25 8.76
N GLN A 530 26.97 -32.15 8.83
CA GLN A 530 25.73 -32.00 8.09
C GLN A 530 24.92 -30.78 8.55
N VAL A 531 24.81 -30.54 9.86
CA VAL A 531 24.16 -29.33 10.39
C VAL A 531 24.89 -28.06 9.95
N ALA A 532 26.22 -28.08 9.90
CA ALA A 532 27.00 -26.95 9.41
C ALA A 532 26.75 -26.68 7.91
N SER A 533 26.72 -27.72 7.07
CA SER A 533 26.47 -27.58 5.63
C SER A 533 25.04 -27.17 5.32
N GLU A 534 24.04 -27.71 6.03
CA GLU A 534 22.65 -27.27 5.94
C GLU A 534 22.50 -25.83 6.42
N GLY A 535 23.23 -25.42 7.46
CA GLY A 535 23.30 -24.02 7.90
C GLY A 535 23.88 -23.08 6.84
N GLU A 536 24.91 -23.50 6.10
CA GLU A 536 25.43 -22.74 4.96
C GLU A 536 24.42 -22.65 3.81
N SER A 537 23.77 -23.76 3.45
CA SER A 537 22.71 -23.79 2.44
C SER A 537 21.52 -22.89 2.80
N LEU A 538 21.16 -22.85 4.09
CA LEU A 538 20.15 -21.93 4.61
C LEU A 538 20.58 -20.47 4.43
N ASN A 539 21.83 -20.12 4.79
CA ASN A 539 22.35 -18.77 4.58
C ASN A 539 22.33 -18.36 3.10
N ASP A 540 22.69 -19.28 2.19
CA ASP A 540 22.63 -19.02 0.74
C ASP A 540 21.18 -18.84 0.24
N ALA A 541 20.21 -19.54 0.86
CA ALA A 541 18.80 -19.33 0.60
C ALA A 541 18.30 -17.98 1.15
N GLU A 542 18.74 -17.58 2.33
CA GLU A 542 18.44 -16.27 2.93
C GLU A 542 18.99 -15.13 2.08
N GLU A 543 20.25 -15.21 1.61
CA GLU A 543 20.84 -14.17 0.74
C GLU A 543 20.07 -14.06 -0.60
N ARG A 544 19.66 -15.19 -1.19
CA ARG A 544 18.80 -15.19 -2.38
C ARG A 544 17.44 -14.57 -2.10
N CYS A 545 16.84 -14.87 -0.95
CA CYS A 545 15.55 -14.31 -0.54
C CYS A 545 15.66 -12.79 -0.35
N GLU A 546 16.68 -12.31 0.36
CA GLU A 546 16.93 -10.88 0.54
C GLU A 546 17.18 -10.17 -0.81
N GLY A 547 17.93 -10.80 -1.71
CA GLY A 547 18.14 -10.31 -3.07
C GLY A 547 16.84 -10.19 -3.86
N LEU A 548 15.95 -11.18 -3.76
CA LEU A 548 14.62 -11.15 -4.37
C LEU A 548 13.73 -10.06 -3.77
N ILE A 549 13.76 -9.86 -2.45
CA ILE A 549 13.02 -8.78 -1.77
C ILE A 549 13.49 -7.43 -2.29
N LYS A 550 14.82 -7.18 -2.36
CA LYS A 550 15.36 -5.93 -2.93
C LYS A 550 14.95 -5.73 -4.39
N SER A 551 14.95 -6.80 -5.19
CA SER A 551 14.48 -6.75 -6.58
C SER A 551 12.99 -6.41 -6.66
N LYS A 552 12.15 -7.07 -5.84
CA LYS A 552 10.71 -6.78 -5.74
C LYS A 552 10.46 -5.31 -5.44
N ILE A 553 11.17 -4.75 -4.46
CA ILE A 553 11.08 -3.31 -4.11
C ILE A 553 11.37 -2.41 -5.32
N GLN A 554 12.43 -2.70 -6.06
CA GLN A 554 12.79 -1.92 -7.26
C GLN A 554 11.75 -2.07 -8.37
N GLN A 555 11.20 -3.27 -8.55
CA GLN A 555 10.17 -3.53 -9.56
C GLN A 555 8.83 -2.88 -9.19
N GLU A 556 8.44 -2.88 -7.92
CA GLU A 556 7.25 -2.18 -7.45
C GLU A 556 7.38 -0.67 -7.63
N ALA A 557 8.56 -0.10 -7.33
CA ALA A 557 8.83 1.32 -7.57
C ALA A 557 8.74 1.66 -9.07
N LYS A 558 9.35 0.84 -9.94
CA LYS A 558 9.26 1.01 -11.40
C LYS A 558 7.82 0.88 -11.89
N LEU A 559 7.08 -0.12 -11.40
CA LEU A 559 5.69 -0.34 -11.78
C LEU A 559 4.86 0.90 -11.44
N LYS A 560 5.01 1.44 -10.23
CA LYS A 560 4.29 2.65 -9.80
C LYS A 560 4.61 3.85 -10.69
N GLU A 561 5.89 4.12 -10.92
CA GLU A 561 6.34 5.20 -11.82
C GLU A 561 5.81 5.03 -13.25
N THR A 562 5.87 3.81 -13.80
CA THR A 562 5.33 3.55 -15.14
C THR A 562 3.82 3.64 -15.20
N THR A 563 3.10 3.36 -14.11
CA THR A 563 1.64 3.46 -14.05
C THR A 563 1.23 4.93 -13.98
N GLU A 564 1.85 5.73 -13.12
CA GLU A 564 1.61 7.18 -13.05
C GLU A 564 1.90 7.84 -14.42
N ARG A 565 3.02 7.49 -15.07
CA ARG A 565 3.32 7.99 -16.41
C ARG A 565 2.32 7.53 -17.46
N LEU A 566 1.80 6.30 -17.35
CA LEU A 566 0.77 5.81 -18.27
C LEU A 566 -0.53 6.59 -18.10
N GLU A 567 -0.95 6.86 -16.87
CA GLU A 567 -2.13 7.66 -16.56
C GLU A 567 -2.00 9.09 -17.12
N ASP A 568 -0.83 9.73 -16.95
CA ASP A 568 -0.55 11.05 -17.53
C ASP A 568 -0.62 11.03 -19.07
N GLU A 569 -0.04 10.02 -19.72
CA GLU A 569 -0.10 9.87 -21.18
C GLU A 569 -1.51 9.54 -21.69
N GLU A 570 -2.30 8.78 -20.92
CA GLU A 570 -3.72 8.53 -21.22
C GLU A 570 -4.55 9.81 -21.12
N GLU A 571 -4.30 10.66 -20.12
CA GLU A 571 -4.92 11.99 -20.00
C GLU A 571 -4.53 12.89 -21.17
N ILE A 572 -3.24 12.98 -21.50
CA ILE A 572 -2.75 13.75 -22.66
C ILE A 572 -3.37 13.23 -23.97
N ASN A 573 -3.48 11.92 -24.15
CA ASN A 573 -4.09 11.34 -25.34
C ASN A 573 -5.59 11.64 -25.40
N ALA A 574 -6.30 11.61 -24.27
CA ALA A 574 -7.70 12.04 -24.21
C ALA A 574 -7.85 13.53 -24.57
N GLU A 575 -6.97 14.40 -24.07
CA GLU A 575 -6.95 15.82 -24.44
C GLU A 575 -6.65 16.04 -25.92
N LEU A 576 -5.65 15.33 -26.47
CA LEU A 576 -5.29 15.39 -27.89
C LEU A 576 -6.43 14.88 -28.76
N THR A 577 -7.11 13.82 -28.35
CA THR A 577 -8.28 13.29 -29.07
C THR A 577 -9.43 14.28 -29.04
N ALA A 578 -9.68 14.95 -27.92
CA ALA A 578 -10.67 16.01 -27.82
C ALA A 578 -10.33 17.23 -28.70
N LYS A 579 -9.07 17.67 -28.70
CA LYS A 579 -8.59 18.75 -29.59
C LYS A 579 -8.66 18.36 -31.06
N LYS A 580 -8.26 17.12 -31.39
CA LYS A 580 -8.36 16.58 -32.74
C LYS A 580 -9.80 16.60 -33.23
N ARG A 581 -10.76 16.16 -32.41
CA ARG A 581 -12.18 16.20 -32.76
C ARG A 581 -12.66 17.63 -33.06
N LYS A 582 -12.28 18.61 -32.23
CA LYS A 582 -12.60 20.02 -32.50
C LYS A 582 -12.01 20.52 -33.82
N LEU A 583 -10.74 20.19 -34.10
CA LEU A 583 -10.09 20.57 -35.35
C LEU A 583 -10.69 19.85 -36.57
N GLU A 584 -11.12 18.61 -36.42
CA GLU A 584 -11.83 17.86 -37.46
C GLU A 584 -13.20 18.48 -37.74
N ASP A 585 -13.94 18.86 -36.68
CA ASP A 585 -15.21 19.57 -36.79
C ASP A 585 -15.01 20.94 -37.49
N GLU A 586 -14.06 21.76 -37.05
CA GLU A 586 -13.70 23.04 -37.69
C GLU A 586 -13.26 22.87 -39.15
N CYS A 587 -12.42 21.87 -39.45
CA CYS A 587 -12.02 21.58 -40.84
C CYS A 587 -13.21 21.14 -41.70
N SER A 588 -14.18 20.43 -41.12
CA SER A 588 -15.39 20.00 -41.84
C SER A 588 -16.31 21.18 -42.13
N GLU A 589 -16.46 22.12 -41.19
CA GLU A 589 -17.20 23.36 -41.38
C GLU A 589 -16.53 24.23 -42.45
N LEU A 590 -15.21 24.45 -42.36
CA LEU A 590 -14.47 25.22 -43.35
C LEU A 590 -14.55 24.59 -44.76
N LYS A 591 -14.51 23.26 -44.88
CA LYS A 591 -14.71 22.58 -46.17
C LYS A 591 -16.10 22.83 -46.73
N LYS A 592 -17.13 22.77 -45.88
CA LYS A 592 -18.50 23.05 -46.28
C LYS A 592 -18.66 24.51 -46.73
N ASP A 593 -18.06 25.45 -45.99
CA ASP A 593 -18.07 26.87 -46.35
C ASP A 593 -17.35 27.12 -47.68
N ILE A 594 -16.23 26.41 -47.95
CA ILE A 594 -15.54 26.45 -49.24
C ILE A 594 -16.45 25.91 -50.35
N ASP A 595 -17.08 24.76 -50.17
CA ASP A 595 -18.00 24.18 -51.16
C ASP A 595 -19.18 25.12 -51.45
N ASP A 596 -19.77 25.74 -50.42
CA ASP A 596 -20.85 26.72 -50.54
C ASP A 596 -20.38 28.00 -51.25
N LEU A 597 -19.16 28.46 -50.98
CA LEU A 597 -18.55 29.59 -51.67
C LEU A 597 -18.23 29.27 -53.13
N GLU A 598 -17.76 28.06 -53.45
CA GLU A 598 -17.52 27.61 -54.83
C GLU A 598 -18.83 27.56 -55.63
N LEU A 599 -19.92 27.04 -55.03
CA LEU A 599 -21.25 27.08 -55.63
C LEU A 599 -21.73 28.52 -55.88
N THR A 600 -21.46 29.42 -54.94
CA THR A 600 -21.81 30.84 -55.06
C THR A 600 -20.98 31.52 -56.15
N LEU A 601 -19.69 31.21 -56.23
CA LEU A 601 -18.78 31.72 -57.26
C LEU A 601 -19.24 31.26 -58.65
N ALA A 602 -19.57 29.98 -58.83
CA ALA A 602 -20.08 29.45 -60.09
C ALA A 602 -21.40 30.13 -60.52
N LYS A 603 -22.25 30.48 -59.56
CA LYS A 603 -23.49 31.24 -59.83
C LYS A 603 -23.18 32.67 -60.28
N VAL A 604 -22.26 33.36 -59.60
CA VAL A 604 -21.84 34.73 -59.95
C VAL A 604 -21.12 34.74 -61.31
N GLU A 605 -20.30 33.74 -61.63
CA GLU A 605 -19.67 33.62 -62.96
C GLU A 605 -20.70 33.43 -64.07
N LYS A 606 -21.76 32.66 -63.81
CA LYS A 606 -22.87 32.50 -64.77
C LYS A 606 -23.66 33.80 -64.98
N GLU A 607 -23.88 34.56 -63.91
CA GLU A 607 -24.49 35.91 -63.99
C GLU A 607 -23.59 36.90 -64.74
N LYS A 608 -22.28 36.88 -64.48
CA LYS A 608 -21.27 37.67 -65.19
C LYS A 608 -21.30 37.39 -66.70
N HIS A 609 -21.30 36.12 -67.10
CA HIS A 609 -21.36 35.74 -68.51
C HIS A 609 -22.66 36.21 -69.19
N ALA A 610 -23.79 36.19 -68.48
CA ALA A 610 -25.05 36.73 -68.99
C ALA A 610 -24.97 38.24 -69.22
N THR A 611 -24.31 38.99 -68.32
CA THR A 611 -24.05 40.43 -68.51
C THR A 611 -23.06 40.74 -69.63
N GLU A 612 -21.98 39.96 -69.78
CA GLU A 612 -21.00 40.13 -70.87
C GLU A 612 -21.65 39.97 -72.25
N ASN A 613 -22.53 38.97 -72.42
CA ASN A 613 -23.28 38.80 -73.66
C ASN A 613 -24.22 39.97 -73.96
N LYS A 614 -24.79 40.59 -72.91
CA LYS A 614 -25.65 41.77 -73.03
C LYS A 614 -24.86 43.00 -73.49
N VAL A 615 -23.63 43.17 -72.99
CA VAL A 615 -22.70 44.23 -73.41
C VAL A 615 -22.26 44.03 -74.86
N LYS A 616 -21.99 42.78 -75.28
CA LYS A 616 -21.56 42.48 -76.64
C LYS A 616 -22.61 42.88 -77.70
N ASN A 617 -23.89 42.57 -77.45
CA ASN A 617 -24.99 42.98 -78.34
C ASN A 617 -25.11 44.51 -78.45
N LEU A 618 -24.99 45.25 -77.34
CA LEU A 618 -25.03 46.72 -77.35
C LEU A 618 -23.83 47.34 -78.09
N THR A 619 -22.70 46.63 -78.14
CA THR A 619 -21.49 47.11 -78.84
C THR A 619 -21.62 46.96 -80.37
N GLU A 620 -22.31 45.91 -80.84
CA GLU A 620 -22.61 45.72 -82.27
C GLU A 620 -23.65 46.74 -82.79
N GLU A 621 -24.60 47.18 -81.97
CA GLU A 621 -25.54 48.25 -82.32
C GLU A 621 -24.86 49.63 -82.45
N MET A 622 -23.82 49.93 -81.66
CA MET A 622 -23.06 51.18 -81.81
C MET A 622 -22.24 51.23 -83.10
N ALA A 623 -21.64 50.12 -83.52
CA ALA A 623 -20.84 50.06 -84.76
C ALA A 623 -21.69 50.33 -86.02
N SER A 624 -22.97 49.91 -86.00
CA SER A 624 -23.94 50.20 -87.06
C SER A 624 -24.30 51.70 -87.15
N MET A 625 -24.33 52.42 -86.03
CA MET A 625 -24.60 53.86 -86.03
C MET A 625 -23.40 54.67 -86.55
N ASP A 626 -22.16 54.26 -86.25
CA ASP A 626 -20.95 54.97 -86.71
C ASP A 626 -20.76 54.90 -88.24
N GLU A 627 -21.18 53.80 -88.89
CA GLU A 627 -21.12 53.65 -90.35
C GLU A 627 -22.11 54.58 -91.09
N SER A 628 -23.23 54.90 -90.45
CA SER A 628 -24.22 55.85 -90.97
C SER A 628 -23.75 57.32 -90.87
N VAL A 629 -22.97 57.66 -89.85
CA VAL A 629 -22.38 59.00 -89.66
C VAL A 629 -21.26 59.27 -90.68
N ALA A 630 -20.45 58.27 -91.02
CA ALA A 630 -19.38 58.39 -92.01
C ALA A 630 -19.90 58.72 -93.43
N LYS A 631 -21.09 58.22 -93.79
CA LYS A 631 -21.72 58.46 -95.10
C LYS A 631 -22.19 59.91 -95.27
N LEU A 632 -22.83 60.48 -94.25
CA LEU A 632 -23.31 61.87 -94.23
C LEU A 632 -22.17 62.89 -94.20
N THR A 633 -21.01 62.53 -93.65
CA THR A 633 -19.84 63.41 -93.60
C THR A 633 -19.15 63.55 -94.96
N LYS A 634 -19.32 62.58 -95.87
CA LYS A 634 -18.72 62.58 -97.22
C LYS A 634 -19.53 63.44 -98.22
N GLU A 635 -20.86 63.51 -98.07
CA GLU A 635 -21.73 64.41 -98.86
C GLU A 635 -21.57 65.89 -98.49
N LYS A 636 -21.30 66.20 -97.22
CA LYS A 636 -21.05 67.58 -96.75
C LYS A 636 -19.82 68.23 -97.39
N LYS A 637 -18.77 67.45 -97.69
CA LYS A 637 -17.49 67.96 -98.23
C LYS A 637 -17.56 68.30 -99.72
N ALA A 638 -18.35 67.56 -100.50
CA ALA A 638 -18.57 67.83 -101.93
C ALA A 638 -19.40 69.10 -102.18
N LEU A 639 -20.30 69.46 -101.25
CA LEU A 639 -21.09 70.69 -101.34
C LEU A 639 -20.31 71.96 -100.93
N GLN A 640 -19.23 71.85 -100.15
CA GLN A 640 -18.39 73.00 -99.77
C GLN A 640 -17.39 73.40 -100.87
N GLU A 641 -16.91 72.47 -101.69
CA GLU A 641 -15.98 72.77 -102.80
C GLU A 641 -16.70 73.42 -104.01
N ALA A 642 -17.98 73.10 -104.24
CA ALA A 642 -18.80 73.77 -105.26
C ALA A 642 -19.14 75.23 -104.90
N HIS A 643 -19.23 75.56 -103.61
CA HIS A 643 -19.56 76.91 -103.12
C HIS A 643 -18.38 77.90 -103.28
N GLN A 644 -17.13 77.44 -103.15
CA GLN A 644 -15.94 78.28 -103.24
C GLN A 644 -15.60 78.67 -104.69
N GLN A 645 -15.89 77.81 -105.66
CA GLN A 645 -15.69 78.11 -107.09
C GLN A 645 -16.69 79.16 -107.62
N THR A 646 -17.90 79.23 -107.05
CA THR A 646 -18.91 80.25 -107.40
C THR A 646 -18.60 81.62 -106.78
N LEU A 647 -17.76 81.67 -105.73
CA LEU A 647 -17.30 82.89 -105.07
C LEU A 647 -16.16 83.58 -105.87
N ASP A 648 -15.28 82.81 -106.52
CA ASP A 648 -14.17 83.35 -107.31
C ASP A 648 -14.63 83.91 -108.68
N ASP A 649 -15.68 83.33 -109.29
CA ASP A 649 -16.30 83.87 -110.52
C ASP A 649 -17.11 85.16 -110.27
N LEU A 650 -17.61 85.36 -109.04
CA LEU A 650 -18.33 86.58 -108.62
C LEU A 650 -17.36 87.76 -108.40
N GLN A 651 -16.14 87.50 -107.92
CA GLN A 651 -15.09 88.50 -107.71
C GLN A 651 -14.53 89.07 -109.04
N ALA A 652 -14.53 88.27 -110.12
CA ALA A 652 -14.12 88.69 -111.46
C ALA A 652 -15.18 89.55 -112.20
N GLU A 653 -16.46 89.42 -111.84
CA GLU A 653 -17.53 90.31 -112.31
C GLU A 653 -17.68 91.60 -111.47
N GLU A 654 -17.28 91.60 -110.19
CA GLU A 654 -17.18 92.81 -109.36
C GLU A 654 -16.12 93.82 -109.86
N ASP A 655 -15.01 93.35 -110.44
CA ASP A 655 -13.95 94.23 -110.98
C ASP A 655 -14.32 94.89 -112.32
N LYS A 656 -15.33 94.38 -113.06
CA LYS A 656 -15.92 95.05 -114.23
C LYS A 656 -17.01 96.06 -113.86
N VAL A 657 -17.72 95.87 -112.74
CA VAL A 657 -18.72 96.83 -112.24
C VAL A 657 -18.06 98.09 -111.64
N ASN A 658 -16.82 97.98 -111.15
CA ASN A 658 -16.04 99.13 -110.65
C ASN A 658 -15.55 100.10 -111.75
N THR A 659 -15.46 99.67 -113.01
CA THR A 659 -15.17 100.57 -114.14
C THR A 659 -16.42 101.30 -114.67
N LEU A 660 -17.62 100.73 -114.48
CA LEU A 660 -18.90 101.37 -114.82
C LEU A 660 -19.47 102.26 -113.70
N THR A 661 -19.12 102.00 -112.43
CA THR A 661 -19.53 102.87 -111.32
C THR A 661 -18.82 104.23 -111.36
N LYS A 662 -17.59 104.31 -111.93
CA LYS A 662 -16.93 105.59 -112.25
C LYS A 662 -17.64 106.43 -113.34
N ALA A 663 -18.55 105.84 -114.11
CA ALA A 663 -19.42 106.56 -115.05
C ALA A 663 -20.77 106.94 -114.41
N LYS A 664 -21.26 106.18 -113.42
CA LYS A 664 -22.50 106.47 -112.68
C LYS A 664 -22.36 107.67 -111.74
N THR A 665 -21.21 107.85 -111.09
CA THR A 665 -20.97 109.01 -110.19
C THR A 665 -20.97 110.36 -110.92
N LYS A 666 -20.84 110.37 -112.26
CA LYS A 666 -20.96 111.58 -113.08
C LYS A 666 -22.41 111.91 -113.46
N LEU A 667 -23.33 110.96 -113.31
CA LEU A 667 -24.76 111.06 -113.62
C LEU A 667 -25.65 111.20 -112.38
N GLU A 668 -25.20 110.76 -111.19
CA GLU A 668 -25.85 111.16 -109.93
C GLU A 668 -25.61 112.65 -109.61
N GLN A 669 -24.56 113.26 -110.17
CA GLN A 669 -24.40 114.73 -110.27
C GLN A 669 -25.49 115.40 -111.15
N GLN A 670 -26.33 114.65 -111.88
CA GLN A 670 -27.51 115.17 -112.60
C GLN A 670 -28.84 114.77 -111.95
N VAL A 671 -28.84 113.89 -110.93
CA VAL A 671 -30.04 113.54 -110.16
C VAL A 671 -30.13 114.39 -108.88
N ASP A 672 -28.99 114.76 -108.28
CA ASP A 672 -28.96 115.75 -107.19
C ASP A 672 -29.32 117.19 -107.64
N ASP A 673 -29.13 117.54 -108.92
CA ASP A 673 -29.63 118.81 -109.48
C ASP A 673 -31.17 118.81 -109.68
N LEU A 674 -31.83 117.64 -109.64
CA LEU A 674 -33.29 117.51 -109.81
C LEU A 674 -34.03 117.13 -108.51
N GLU A 675 -33.40 116.44 -107.57
CA GLU A 675 -33.97 116.24 -106.22
C GLU A 675 -33.84 117.51 -105.35
N GLY A 676 -32.91 118.40 -105.67
CA GLY A 676 -32.90 119.80 -105.22
C GLY A 676 -34.10 120.64 -105.69
N SER A 677 -34.78 120.26 -106.79
CA SER A 677 -36.05 120.86 -107.19
C SER A 677 -37.27 120.21 -106.53
N LEU A 678 -37.13 119.01 -105.94
CA LEU A 678 -38.26 118.23 -105.42
C LEU A 678 -38.61 118.55 -103.96
N GLU A 679 -37.67 119.09 -103.16
CA GLU A 679 -37.95 119.53 -101.78
C GLU A 679 -37.77 121.05 -101.53
N GLN A 680 -37.36 121.84 -102.53
CA GLN A 680 -37.72 123.27 -102.55
C GLN A 680 -39.25 123.44 -102.62
N GLU A 681 -40.01 122.40 -103.03
CA GLU A 681 -41.48 122.43 -103.15
C GLU A 681 -42.25 121.79 -101.97
N LYS A 682 -41.67 120.89 -101.16
CA LYS A 682 -42.42 120.20 -100.09
C LYS A 682 -41.95 120.43 -98.64
N LYS A 683 -40.83 121.11 -98.47
CA LYS A 683 -40.53 121.96 -97.29
C LYS A 683 -40.97 123.43 -97.46
N LEU A 684 -41.45 123.80 -98.66
CA LEU A 684 -42.50 124.83 -98.85
C LEU A 684 -43.86 124.26 -98.43
N ARG A 685 -44.07 122.97 -98.66
CA ARG A 685 -45.15 122.22 -98.04
C ARG A 685 -44.74 121.83 -96.62
N MET A 686 -45.69 121.29 -95.92
CA MET A 686 -46.09 122.03 -94.77
C MET A 686 -45.19 121.67 -93.57
N ASP A 687 -44.11 122.40 -93.34
CA ASP A 687 -43.87 123.12 -92.10
C ASP A 687 -45.11 124.04 -91.76
N LEU A 688 -46.29 123.88 -92.39
CA LEU A 688 -47.57 123.19 -92.03
C LEU A 688 -47.56 122.03 -91.05
N GLU A 689 -46.43 121.73 -90.45
CA GLU A 689 -46.33 121.65 -89.00
C GLU A 689 -47.20 122.77 -88.35
N ARG A 690 -47.32 123.94 -88.98
CA ARG A 690 -48.24 125.02 -88.54
C ARG A 690 -49.73 124.88 -88.83
N SER A 691 -50.19 124.14 -89.85
CA SER A 691 -51.64 123.88 -89.99
C SER A 691 -52.06 122.62 -89.24
N LYS A 692 -51.14 121.77 -88.80
CA LYS A 692 -51.50 120.53 -88.11
C LYS A 692 -51.52 120.60 -86.58
N ARG A 693 -51.03 121.68 -85.97
CA ARG A 693 -51.47 122.08 -84.61
C ARG A 693 -53.02 122.14 -84.46
N LYS A 694 -53.75 122.16 -85.58
CA LYS A 694 -55.21 122.04 -85.65
C LYS A 694 -55.75 120.59 -85.53
N LEU A 695 -55.01 119.58 -85.97
CA LEU A 695 -55.42 118.17 -85.90
C LEU A 695 -54.95 117.45 -84.62
N GLU A 696 -54.00 118.02 -83.90
CA GLU A 696 -53.70 117.57 -82.52
C GLU A 696 -54.81 117.93 -81.52
N GLY A 697 -55.78 118.79 -81.90
CA GLY A 697 -57.01 119.05 -81.15
C GLY A 697 -58.15 118.07 -81.45
N ASP A 698 -58.30 117.63 -82.70
CA ASP A 698 -59.40 116.75 -83.11
C ASP A 698 -59.16 115.27 -82.77
N LEU A 699 -57.91 114.80 -82.75
CA LEU A 699 -57.62 113.41 -82.41
C LEU A 699 -57.88 113.09 -80.93
N LYS A 700 -57.79 114.10 -80.05
CA LYS A 700 -58.10 113.95 -78.62
C LYS A 700 -59.59 113.83 -78.34
N LEU A 701 -60.44 114.44 -79.18
CA LEU A 701 -61.91 114.30 -79.15
C LEU A 701 -62.41 113.04 -79.89
N ALA A 702 -61.62 112.46 -80.80
CA ALA A 702 -62.04 111.33 -81.64
C ALA A 702 -61.74 109.92 -81.10
N GLN A 703 -60.96 109.74 -80.02
CA GLN A 703 -60.75 108.41 -79.42
C GLN A 703 -61.41 108.21 -78.05
N GLU A 704 -61.88 109.28 -77.41
CA GLU A 704 -63.01 109.18 -76.47
C GLU A 704 -64.24 108.58 -77.20
N SER A 705 -64.41 108.84 -78.51
CA SER A 705 -65.42 108.19 -79.36
C SER A 705 -65.11 106.72 -79.72
N ILE A 706 -63.87 106.23 -79.56
CA ILE A 706 -63.53 104.80 -79.74
C ILE A 706 -63.79 104.02 -78.45
N MET A 707 -63.62 104.66 -77.28
CA MET A 707 -63.98 104.08 -75.99
C MET A 707 -65.51 103.89 -75.85
N ASP A 708 -66.32 104.75 -76.48
CA ASP A 708 -67.79 104.58 -76.55
C ASP A 708 -68.22 103.50 -77.58
N LEU A 709 -67.52 103.35 -78.71
CA LEU A 709 -67.88 102.38 -79.76
C LEU A 709 -67.50 100.91 -79.45
N GLU A 710 -66.50 100.64 -78.61
CA GLU A 710 -66.25 99.26 -78.14
C GLU A 710 -67.20 98.84 -77.00
N ASN A 711 -67.73 99.80 -76.24
CA ASN A 711 -68.84 99.56 -75.31
C ASN A 711 -70.14 99.22 -76.08
N ASP A 712 -70.35 99.81 -77.27
CA ASP A 712 -71.43 99.46 -78.20
C ASP A 712 -71.24 98.10 -78.90
N LYS A 713 -69.98 97.69 -79.15
CA LYS A 713 -69.68 96.35 -79.67
C LYS A 713 -70.03 95.26 -78.64
N GLN A 714 -69.78 95.51 -77.35
CA GLN A 714 -70.18 94.59 -76.28
C GLN A 714 -71.71 94.53 -76.04
N GLN A 715 -72.49 95.56 -76.42
CA GLN A 715 -73.97 95.51 -76.39
C GLN A 715 -74.60 94.92 -77.68
N ALA A 716 -73.90 94.97 -78.82
CA ALA A 716 -74.36 94.37 -80.07
C ALA A 716 -74.25 92.83 -80.06
N ASP A 717 -73.26 92.28 -79.35
CA ASP A 717 -73.04 90.83 -79.17
C ASP A 717 -74.11 90.12 -78.30
N GLU A 718 -74.98 90.85 -77.57
CA GLU A 718 -76.11 90.27 -76.81
C GLU A 718 -77.50 90.50 -77.45
N LYS A 719 -77.65 91.47 -78.38
CA LYS A 719 -78.94 91.75 -79.07
C LYS A 719 -79.18 90.93 -80.35
N ILE A 720 -78.14 90.54 -81.09
CA ILE A 720 -78.32 89.76 -82.33
C ILE A 720 -78.65 88.29 -82.04
N LYS A 721 -78.18 87.74 -80.92
CA LYS A 721 -78.63 86.43 -80.37
C LYS A 721 -80.13 86.38 -80.02
N LYS A 722 -80.84 87.51 -80.00
CA LYS A 722 -82.32 87.57 -79.82
C LYS A 722 -83.09 87.77 -81.13
N LYS A 723 -82.44 88.23 -82.22
CA LYS A 723 -83.04 88.39 -83.56
C LYS A 723 -82.88 87.18 -84.49
N GLU A 724 -82.03 86.22 -84.13
CA GLU A 724 -81.99 84.87 -84.72
C GLU A 724 -83.26 84.02 -84.44
N PHE A 725 -84.21 84.45 -83.59
CA PHE A 725 -85.40 83.63 -83.26
C PHE A 725 -86.73 84.07 -83.92
N GLU A 726 -86.88 85.32 -84.40
CA GLU A 726 -88.14 85.81 -85.01
C GLU A 726 -88.14 85.80 -86.56
N THR A 727 -86.97 85.91 -87.21
CA THR A 727 -86.88 85.94 -88.70
C THR A 727 -87.18 84.56 -89.32
N THR A 728 -86.97 83.50 -88.54
CA THR A 728 -87.33 82.11 -88.85
C THR A 728 -88.86 81.86 -88.88
N GLN A 729 -89.72 82.85 -88.57
CA GLN A 729 -91.20 82.70 -88.57
C GLN A 729 -91.97 83.53 -89.63
N LEU A 730 -91.34 84.46 -90.36
CA LEU A 730 -92.05 85.39 -91.28
C LEU A 730 -91.78 85.19 -92.79
N LEU A 731 -90.62 84.70 -93.24
CA LEU A 731 -90.37 84.51 -94.68
C LEU A 731 -90.90 83.16 -95.24
N SER A 732 -91.24 82.19 -94.37
CA SER A 732 -92.04 81.03 -94.78
C SER A 732 -93.49 81.37 -95.15
N LYS A 733 -93.91 82.66 -95.05
CA LYS A 733 -95.20 83.16 -95.54
C LYS A 733 -95.12 83.90 -96.88
N VAL A 734 -93.94 84.31 -97.33
CA VAL A 734 -93.78 85.03 -98.63
C VAL A 734 -93.61 84.04 -99.79
N GLU A 735 -93.17 82.81 -99.51
CA GLU A 735 -93.26 81.69 -100.45
C GLU A 735 -94.72 81.34 -100.87
N ASP A 736 -95.74 81.79 -100.13
CA ASP A 736 -97.15 81.48 -100.43
C ASP A 736 -97.91 82.55 -101.24
N GLU A 737 -97.46 83.82 -101.35
CA GLU A 737 -98.22 84.90 -102.02
C GLU A 737 -97.77 85.27 -103.45
N GLN A 738 -96.49 85.13 -103.83
CA GLN A 738 -96.07 85.44 -105.22
C GLN A 738 -96.26 84.27 -106.20
N SER A 739 -96.47 83.05 -105.70
CA SER A 739 -97.02 81.92 -106.47
C SER A 739 -98.45 82.20 -106.99
N LEU A 740 -99.15 83.20 -106.43
CA LEU A 740 -100.47 83.69 -106.90
C LEU A 740 -100.37 84.77 -107.99
N GLY A 741 -99.31 85.59 -107.99
CA GLY A 741 -99.07 86.64 -109.00
C GLY A 741 -98.79 86.07 -110.41
N ALA A 742 -98.18 84.89 -110.47
CA ALA A 742 -97.96 84.15 -111.70
C ALA A 742 -99.27 83.67 -112.38
N GLN A 743 -100.44 83.77 -111.72
CA GLN A 743 -101.74 83.35 -112.26
C GLN A 743 -102.66 84.51 -112.73
N LEU A 744 -102.39 85.77 -112.36
CA LEU A 744 -103.30 86.89 -112.65
C LEU A 744 -102.87 87.83 -113.81
N GLN A 745 -101.59 88.04 -114.11
CA GLN A 745 -101.19 88.83 -115.30
C GLN A 745 -101.10 87.99 -116.60
N LYS A 746 -101.05 86.66 -116.46
CA LYS A 746 -101.42 85.70 -117.52
C LYS A 746 -102.93 85.68 -117.80
N LYS A 747 -103.71 86.54 -117.13
CA LYS A 747 -105.16 86.78 -117.28
C LYS A 747 -105.52 88.24 -117.67
N ILE A 748 -104.52 89.09 -117.94
CA ILE A 748 -104.61 90.31 -118.77
C ILE A 748 -103.80 90.04 -120.07
N LYS A 749 -103.75 88.82 -120.59
CA LYS A 749 -104.74 88.37 -121.59
C LYS A 749 -105.49 89.50 -122.27
N GLU A 750 -105.21 89.61 -123.57
CA GLU A 750 -106.21 89.26 -124.59
C GLU A 750 -107.50 90.11 -124.61
N LEU A 751 -107.55 91.26 -123.92
CA LEU A 751 -108.70 92.19 -123.93
C LEU A 751 -108.29 93.68 -124.00
N GLN A 752 -107.28 94.01 -124.81
CA GLN A 752 -107.31 95.27 -125.57
C GLN A 752 -107.09 94.96 -127.05
N VAL A 753 -108.23 94.91 -127.73
CA VAL A 753 -108.45 95.41 -129.08
C VAL A 753 -108.18 96.90 -129.12
#